data_AF-A0A2J7R5S5-F1
#
_entry.id   AF-A0A2J7R5S5-F1
#
_cell.length_a   1.000
_cell.length_b   1.000
_cell.length_c   1.000
_cell.angle_alpha   90.00
_cell.angle_beta   90.00
_cell.angle_gamma   90.00
#
_symmetry.space_group_name_H-M   'P 1'
#
loop_
_entity.id
_entity.type
_entity.pdbx_description
1 polymer ?
#
loop_
_entity_poly.entity_id
_entity_poly.type
_entity_poly.pdbx_seq_one_letter_code
_entity_poly.pdbx_strand_id
1 'polypeptide(L)'
;MVSSIFAFILANVLSLEIMVPRGECGLPEQEAVRLCLESIYLWSTLLAYSLSDGHFVDLYPVLMSVLHFHHSATSTSELGSQFGHEHGAAVMSLLKEAMLVADAQGKRSARQKVAKSTQRIEVTISYEHLSGFSQILHLCLKKWINQLTRAEEVTFSALKLVAATLNCSAVQYSIFLGQPGLVSVSLLEIEDLMNCAILPLLNSSNFKLICSRVKSSSCLLSMKRSGKDRDPQSLPSLGALVWGGREVMPSISPTSPLALLQALAHFLTSVCSVHQGIHLQSIQHFLDNPHILEYIAQLGSQKLQAGDSWFTRVETAMLADMLKLLKVVLPATNFQHIGLFHTMALQLVSLIPTDEKFLAKEIFNHAVFNPDFISDFSDVACSLEALKLADLSSKQEQSSIHKLLEKATLKIPNLWQCYQLSLHLDSVTERCPVDISSQTAGKNGCEPAFPNDWAYLPILILYNQAHSGKGDSSDNAGSVVSSLQWLLIMECLRPQMMATISVTARFCRLSTVFLAGSDLFLEPEVHHHLSALLHILLRSNSSFDFNEKIPGLTSFYDLYTQLVEQFAAVSYGDELFGHFLLIPLQQRHSPSYRKLVWSEHAAVLRVLRTRPEQLAVPIQAYLEPCETDPSLLICYLHGLATGQVRDLWCPVLYKVAVHHVATFITEQPCTSVAQQLNARIQQLGNKQLQNILLTYSNQKKLEDR
;
A
#
# COMPACT_ATOMS: atom_id res chain seq x y z
N MET A 1 23.07 35.23 -9.14
CA MET A 1 21.73 35.28 -8.53
C MET A 1 21.69 34.52 -7.21
N VAL A 2 21.95 33.19 -7.17
CA VAL A 2 22.02 32.42 -5.91
C VAL A 2 23.05 32.97 -4.91
N SER A 3 24.27 33.27 -5.36
CA SER A 3 25.32 33.91 -4.52
C SER A 3 24.93 35.31 -4.01
N SER A 4 24.13 36.07 -4.78
CA SER A 4 23.65 37.41 -4.39
C SER A 4 22.51 37.34 -3.38
N ILE A 5 21.62 36.34 -3.51
CA ILE A 5 20.60 36.00 -2.52
C ILE A 5 21.27 35.48 -1.24
N PHE A 6 22.35 34.70 -1.36
CA PHE A 6 23.15 34.22 -0.24
C PHE A 6 23.81 35.35 0.53
N ALA A 7 24.45 36.30 -0.17
CA ALA A 7 25.04 37.48 0.48
C ALA A 7 23.97 38.31 1.20
N PHE A 8 22.75 38.39 0.66
CA PHE A 8 21.61 39.04 1.30
C PHE A 8 21.11 38.24 2.52
N ILE A 9 21.02 36.92 2.45
CA ILE A 9 20.65 36.05 3.59
C ILE A 9 21.69 36.11 4.69
N LEU A 10 22.98 36.01 4.35
CA LEU A 10 24.08 36.06 5.32
C LEU A 10 24.15 37.43 5.99
N ALA A 11 23.98 38.51 5.24
CA ALA A 11 23.88 39.87 5.79
C ALA A 11 22.67 39.98 6.73
N ASN A 12 21.53 39.40 6.40
CA ASN A 12 20.34 39.43 7.25
C ASN A 12 20.44 38.51 8.47
N VAL A 13 20.91 37.27 8.35
CA VAL A 13 21.12 36.31 9.45
C VAL A 13 22.19 36.82 10.43
N LEU A 14 23.32 37.32 9.93
CA LEU A 14 24.33 37.96 10.77
C LEU A 14 23.82 39.26 11.39
N SER A 15 23.07 40.10 10.64
CA SER A 15 22.49 41.31 11.23
C SER A 15 21.42 40.99 12.27
N LEU A 16 20.61 39.94 12.11
CA LEU A 16 19.51 39.62 13.01
C LEU A 16 19.96 38.79 14.21
N GLU A 17 20.87 37.83 14.06
CA GLU A 17 21.42 37.09 15.22
C GLU A 17 22.34 37.97 16.08
N ILE A 18 23.06 38.92 15.48
CA ILE A 18 23.94 39.85 16.22
C ILE A 18 23.17 41.08 16.72
N MET A 19 22.09 41.54 16.06
CA MET A 19 21.25 42.69 16.49
C MET A 19 19.98 42.33 17.27
N VAL A 20 19.76 41.06 17.64
CA VAL A 20 18.81 40.75 18.73
C VAL A 20 19.50 40.83 20.10
N PRO A 21 20.11 41.99 20.42
CA PRO A 21 19.73 42.71 21.60
C PRO A 21 18.80 43.85 21.17
N ARG A 22 17.49 43.63 21.37
CA ARG A 22 16.42 44.63 21.52
C ARG A 22 16.73 46.04 20.95
N GLY A 23 16.32 46.29 19.69
CA GLY A 23 15.89 47.63 19.27
C GLY A 23 16.61 48.32 18.10
N GLU A 24 17.61 47.71 17.46
CA GLU A 24 18.37 48.40 16.40
C GLU A 24 17.88 48.15 14.96
N CYS A 25 17.06 47.12 14.75
CA CYS A 25 16.40 46.88 13.47
C CYS A 25 15.12 47.73 13.47
N GLY A 26 15.02 48.76 12.61
CA GLY A 26 13.87 49.67 12.55
C GLY A 26 12.52 49.04 12.14
N LEU A 27 12.36 47.73 12.35
CA LEU A 27 11.20 46.90 12.09
C LEU A 27 10.46 46.58 13.40
N PRO A 28 9.14 46.34 13.37
CA PRO A 28 8.41 45.79 14.52
C PRO A 28 9.03 44.48 15.01
N GLU A 29 9.11 44.30 16.34
CA GLU A 29 9.75 43.13 16.98
C GLU A 29 9.20 41.79 16.46
N GLN A 30 7.90 41.69 16.21
CA GLN A 30 7.26 40.48 15.67
C GLN A 30 7.67 40.18 14.22
N GLU A 31 7.89 41.20 13.40
CA GLU A 31 8.32 41.03 12.01
C GLU A 31 9.79 40.65 11.94
N ALA A 32 10.64 41.28 12.77
CA ALA A 32 12.04 40.92 12.90
C ALA A 32 12.22 39.45 13.34
N VAL A 33 11.43 39.02 14.31
CA VAL A 33 11.36 37.62 14.79
C VAL A 33 10.98 36.65 13.67
N ARG A 34 9.92 36.94 12.89
CA ARG A 34 9.50 36.09 11.78
C ARG A 34 10.53 36.02 10.66
N LEU A 35 11.14 37.15 10.32
CA LEU A 35 12.20 37.22 9.31
C LEU A 35 13.41 36.39 9.74
N CYS A 36 13.78 36.41 11.02
CA CYS A 36 14.84 35.56 11.55
C CYS A 36 14.52 34.06 11.36
N LEU A 37 13.32 33.62 11.74
CA LEU A 37 12.90 32.22 11.57
C LEU A 37 12.90 31.77 10.11
N GLU A 38 12.29 32.56 9.22
CA GLU A 38 12.24 32.25 7.79
C GLU A 38 13.64 32.24 7.16
N SER A 39 14.57 33.06 7.66
CA SER A 39 15.96 33.06 7.20
C SER A 39 16.67 31.75 7.56
N ILE A 40 16.45 31.21 8.76
CA ILE A 40 17.02 29.91 9.18
C ILE A 40 16.38 28.76 8.37
N TYR A 41 15.06 28.77 8.16
CA TYR A 41 14.40 27.75 7.33
C TYR A 41 14.88 27.76 5.88
N LEU A 42 15.07 28.96 5.31
CA LEU A 42 15.66 29.12 3.99
C LEU A 42 17.10 28.62 3.96
N TRP A 43 17.90 28.93 4.97
CA TRP A 43 19.28 28.44 5.07
C TRP A 43 19.34 26.91 5.16
N SER A 44 18.46 26.30 5.96
CA SER A 44 18.30 24.84 6.05
C SER A 44 17.95 24.23 4.70
N THR A 45 17.04 24.87 3.96
CA THR A 45 16.63 24.43 2.62
C THR A 45 17.80 24.48 1.64
N LEU A 46 18.57 25.59 1.63
CA LEU A 46 19.74 25.75 0.77
C LEU A 46 20.86 24.78 1.13
N LEU A 47 21.01 24.48 2.42
CA LEU A 47 22.00 23.53 2.92
C LEU A 47 21.68 22.11 2.44
N ALA A 48 20.41 21.70 2.45
CA ALA A 48 19.98 20.41 1.92
C ALA A 48 20.36 20.19 0.43
N TYR A 49 20.53 21.27 -0.34
CA TYR A 49 21.02 21.24 -1.74
C TYR A 49 22.55 21.40 -1.87
N SER A 50 23.28 21.41 -0.76
CA SER A 50 24.72 21.69 -0.70
C SER A 50 25.13 23.03 -1.33
N LEU A 51 24.28 24.05 -1.20
CA LEU A 51 24.55 25.41 -1.71
C LEU A 51 25.18 26.33 -0.64
N SER A 52 25.11 25.95 0.63
CA SER A 52 25.47 26.79 1.80
C SER A 52 26.74 26.38 2.53
N ASP A 53 27.42 25.32 2.11
CA ASP A 53 28.27 24.54 3.01
C ASP A 53 29.41 25.34 3.66
N GLY A 54 30.10 26.19 2.89
CA GLY A 54 31.17 27.04 3.41
C GLY A 54 30.68 28.01 4.48
N HIS A 55 29.51 28.61 4.27
CA HIS A 55 28.90 29.55 5.21
C HIS A 55 28.48 28.87 6.52
N PHE A 56 28.11 27.59 6.47
CA PHE A 56 27.83 26.80 7.68
C PHE A 56 29.08 26.67 8.55
N VAL A 57 30.25 26.40 7.95
CA VAL A 57 31.51 26.30 8.70
C VAL A 57 31.87 27.65 9.33
N ASP A 58 31.71 28.75 8.60
CA ASP A 58 32.02 30.10 9.09
C ASP A 58 31.13 30.52 10.28
N LEU A 59 29.84 30.16 10.25
CA LEU A 59 28.84 30.55 11.26
C LEU A 59 28.66 29.53 12.39
N TYR A 60 29.34 28.39 12.34
CA TYR A 60 29.23 27.33 13.36
C TYR A 60 29.44 27.83 14.80
N PRO A 61 30.44 28.70 15.12
CA PRO A 61 30.62 29.20 16.48
C PRO A 61 29.42 30.01 17.00
N VAL A 62 28.75 30.76 16.11
CA VAL A 62 27.56 31.55 16.44
C VAL A 62 26.40 30.60 16.74
N LEU A 63 26.17 29.59 15.89
CA LEU A 63 25.14 28.56 16.11
C LEU A 63 25.33 27.83 17.44
N MET A 64 26.57 27.52 17.82
CA MET A 64 26.87 26.91 19.12
C MET A 64 26.52 27.85 20.29
N SER A 65 26.82 29.14 20.18
CA SER A 65 26.46 30.13 21.22
C SER A 65 24.94 30.27 21.38
N VAL A 66 24.20 30.32 20.26
CA VAL A 66 22.74 30.36 20.21
C VAL A 66 22.15 29.10 20.83
N LEU A 67 22.74 27.94 20.56
CA LEU A 67 22.30 26.69 21.15
C LEU A 67 22.53 26.64 22.66
N HIS A 68 23.68 27.12 23.16
CA HIS A 68 23.93 27.27 24.60
C HIS A 68 22.93 28.23 25.26
N PHE A 69 22.54 29.29 24.55
CA PHE A 69 21.47 30.18 24.99
C PHE A 69 20.12 29.43 25.07
N HIS A 70 19.73 28.66 24.06
CA HIS A 70 18.48 27.89 24.13
C HIS A 70 18.50 26.82 25.23
N HIS A 71 19.64 26.15 25.43
CA HIS A 71 19.81 25.19 26.51
C HIS A 71 19.58 25.83 27.88
N SER A 72 20.04 27.07 28.09
CA SER A 72 19.85 27.78 29.38
C SER A 72 18.47 28.42 29.50
N ALA A 73 18.01 29.17 28.49
CA ALA A 73 16.86 30.05 28.56
C ALA A 73 15.52 29.45 28.09
N THR A 74 15.53 28.44 27.21
CA THR A 74 14.28 27.90 26.62
C THR A 74 13.73 26.75 27.47
N SER A 75 12.44 26.84 27.85
CA SER A 75 11.74 25.84 28.66
C SER A 75 10.43 25.41 28.00
N THR A 76 10.24 24.10 27.77
CA THR A 76 9.02 23.58 27.13
C THR A 76 7.77 23.68 28.01
N SER A 77 7.93 24.02 29.30
CA SER A 77 6.84 24.24 30.24
C SER A 77 6.30 25.69 30.24
N GLU A 78 6.97 26.63 29.58
CA GLU A 78 6.61 28.06 29.61
C GLU A 78 5.73 28.46 28.42
N LEU A 79 4.51 28.91 28.69
CA LEU A 79 3.52 29.33 27.68
C LEU A 79 3.98 30.55 26.84
N GLY A 80 4.82 31.42 27.40
CA GLY A 80 5.31 32.64 26.74
C GLY A 80 6.49 32.44 25.78
N SER A 81 7.05 31.23 25.68
CA SER A 81 8.30 30.96 24.95
C SER A 81 8.08 30.46 23.51
N GLN A 82 6.94 30.74 22.89
CA GLN A 82 6.62 30.23 21.55
C GLN A 82 7.72 30.53 20.52
N PHE A 83 8.24 31.76 20.52
CA PHE A 83 9.36 32.12 19.65
C PHE A 83 10.63 31.33 19.97
N GLY A 84 10.97 31.20 21.27
CA GLY A 84 12.13 30.42 21.70
C GLY A 84 12.04 28.95 21.26
N HIS A 85 10.85 28.37 21.32
CA HIS A 85 10.60 27.01 20.82
C HIS A 85 10.76 26.90 19.30
N GLU A 86 10.18 27.82 18.53
CA GLU A 86 10.26 27.81 17.06
C GLU A 86 11.68 28.05 16.57
N HIS A 87 12.40 28.98 17.21
CA HIS A 87 13.79 29.31 16.90
C HIS A 87 14.72 28.15 17.24
N GLY A 88 14.61 27.58 18.45
CA GLY A 88 15.37 26.39 18.84
C GLY A 88 15.11 25.20 17.91
N ALA A 89 13.86 24.99 17.48
CA ALA A 89 13.51 23.94 16.52
C ALA A 89 14.12 24.18 15.13
N ALA A 90 14.18 25.44 14.68
CA ALA A 90 14.79 25.82 13.40
C ALA A 90 16.30 25.58 13.41
N VAL A 91 17.00 25.99 14.49
CA VAL A 91 18.44 25.73 14.68
C VAL A 91 18.74 24.24 14.72
N MET A 92 17.96 23.43 15.46
CA MET A 92 18.11 21.98 15.48
C MET A 92 17.89 21.34 14.11
N SER A 93 16.92 21.84 13.34
CA SER A 93 16.66 21.35 11.98
C SER A 93 17.81 21.67 11.02
N LEU A 94 18.40 22.88 11.13
CA LEU A 94 19.58 23.28 10.37
C LEU A 94 20.77 22.37 10.67
N LEU A 95 21.04 22.09 11.96
CA LEU A 95 22.12 21.19 12.38
C LEU A 95 21.89 19.77 11.87
N LYS A 96 20.64 19.27 11.94
CA LYS A 96 20.26 17.98 11.35
C LYS A 96 20.58 17.93 9.85
N GLU A 97 20.21 18.95 9.08
CA GLU A 97 20.55 19.01 7.64
C GLU A 97 22.06 19.05 7.41
N ALA A 98 22.82 19.81 8.21
CA ALA A 98 24.27 19.86 8.11
C ALA A 98 24.93 18.47 8.28
N MET A 99 24.41 17.68 9.21
CA MET A 99 24.87 16.31 9.45
C MET A 99 24.57 15.38 8.27
N LEU A 100 23.37 15.46 7.70
CA LEU A 100 22.99 14.67 6.52
C LEU A 100 23.85 15.02 5.30
N VAL A 101 24.15 16.30 5.09
CA VAL A 101 25.03 16.77 4.02
C VAL A 101 26.46 16.28 4.22
N ALA A 102 26.99 16.37 5.44
CA ALA A 102 28.33 15.87 5.76
C ALA A 102 28.47 14.36 5.50
N ASP A 103 27.48 13.57 5.90
CA ASP A 103 27.44 12.13 5.64
C ASP A 103 27.34 11.81 4.13
N ALA A 104 26.48 12.52 3.41
CA ALA A 104 26.31 12.38 1.98
C ALA A 104 27.60 12.70 1.19
N GLN A 105 28.27 13.80 1.53
CA GLN A 105 29.57 14.18 0.96
C GLN A 105 30.65 13.13 1.29
N GLY A 106 30.67 12.64 2.53
CA GLY A 106 31.58 11.57 2.96
C GLY A 106 31.40 10.28 2.15
N LYS A 107 30.17 9.79 2.04
CA LYS A 107 29.82 8.59 1.25
C LYS A 107 30.15 8.77 -0.24
N ARG A 108 29.90 9.95 -0.81
CA ARG A 108 30.21 10.25 -2.22
C ARG A 108 31.71 10.30 -2.48
N SER A 109 32.48 10.93 -1.59
CA SER A 109 33.95 10.94 -1.63
C SER A 109 34.52 9.53 -1.54
N ALA A 110 33.99 8.68 -0.66
CA ALA A 110 34.38 7.28 -0.56
C ALA A 110 34.10 6.49 -1.85
N ARG A 111 32.90 6.65 -2.44
CA ARG A 111 32.54 6.02 -3.73
C ARG A 111 33.43 6.49 -4.89
N GLN A 112 33.78 7.77 -4.94
CA GLN A 112 34.68 8.32 -5.97
C GLN A 112 36.12 7.82 -5.84
N LYS A 113 36.62 7.65 -4.60
CA LYS A 113 37.94 7.02 -4.35
C LYS A 113 38.00 5.58 -4.89
N VAL A 114 36.91 4.83 -4.75
CA VAL A 114 36.79 3.46 -5.30
C VAL A 114 36.67 3.48 -6.82
N ALA A 115 35.94 4.43 -7.40
CA ALA A 115 35.68 4.54 -8.84
C ALA A 115 36.82 5.18 -9.68
N LYS A 116 37.93 5.61 -9.06
CA LYS A 116 39.07 6.29 -9.73
C LYS A 116 38.65 7.46 -10.66
N SER A 117 37.60 8.23 -10.31
CA SER A 117 37.16 9.37 -11.13
C SER A 117 38.09 10.58 -10.98
N THR A 118 38.31 11.32 -12.07
CA THR A 118 39.17 12.52 -12.13
C THR A 118 38.51 13.79 -11.57
N GLN A 119 37.19 13.83 -11.43
CA GLN A 119 36.49 14.90 -10.72
C GLN A 119 36.38 14.53 -9.23
N ARG A 120 37.15 15.25 -8.38
CA ARG A 120 37.04 15.19 -6.92
C ARG A 120 36.06 16.27 -6.48
N ILE A 121 34.98 15.89 -5.81
CA ILE A 121 34.14 16.86 -5.09
C ILE A 121 34.83 17.14 -3.75
N GLU A 122 35.06 18.42 -3.45
CA GLU A 122 35.63 18.84 -2.17
C GLU A 122 34.60 18.60 -1.05
N VAL A 123 35.04 17.92 0.03
CA VAL A 123 34.23 17.77 1.24
C VAL A 123 34.36 19.07 2.02
N THR A 124 33.25 19.79 2.17
CA THR A 124 33.20 21.12 2.79
C THR A 124 32.86 21.03 4.27
N ILE A 125 31.97 20.11 4.66
CA ILE A 125 31.60 19.88 6.06
C ILE A 125 32.15 18.52 6.51
N SER A 126 33.11 18.53 7.44
CA SER A 126 33.63 17.32 8.07
C SER A 126 32.91 17.01 9.39
N TYR A 127 32.90 15.74 9.77
CA TYR A 127 32.31 15.30 11.04
C TYR A 127 33.04 15.88 12.26
N GLU A 128 34.33 16.18 12.13
CA GLU A 128 35.14 16.78 13.19
C GLU A 128 34.55 18.13 13.64
N HIS A 129 34.05 18.93 12.70
CA HIS A 129 33.36 20.18 12.99
C HIS A 129 32.07 19.97 13.80
N LEU A 130 31.39 18.83 13.63
CA LEU A 130 30.09 18.52 14.24
C LEU A 130 30.21 17.77 15.59
N SER A 131 31.42 17.31 15.95
CA SER A 131 31.66 16.53 17.17
C SER A 131 31.34 17.31 18.47
N GLY A 132 31.60 18.62 18.49
CA GLY A 132 31.37 19.49 19.65
C GLY A 132 29.89 19.69 20.01
N PHE A 133 28.98 19.42 19.08
CA PHE A 133 27.53 19.58 19.26
C PHE A 133 26.87 18.39 19.98
N SER A 134 27.49 17.21 19.96
CA SER A 134 26.90 15.97 20.50
C SER A 134 26.45 16.08 21.97
N GLN A 135 27.31 16.63 22.82
CA GLN A 135 27.05 16.71 24.26
C GLN A 135 25.90 17.67 24.58
N ILE A 136 25.89 18.84 23.95
CA ILE A 136 24.82 19.82 24.17
C ILE A 136 23.48 19.35 23.58
N LEU A 137 23.49 18.63 22.47
CA LEU A 137 22.28 18.00 21.93
C LEU A 137 21.68 17.01 22.94
N HIS A 138 22.51 16.13 23.50
CA HIS A 138 22.07 15.18 24.53
C HIS A 138 21.46 15.89 25.75
N LEU A 139 22.10 16.95 26.25
CA LEU A 139 21.59 17.75 27.37
C LEU A 139 20.27 18.46 27.04
N CYS A 140 20.16 19.08 25.86
CA CYS A 140 18.93 19.73 25.40
C CYS A 140 17.77 18.73 25.30
N LEU A 141 18.03 17.56 24.71
CA LEU A 141 17.04 16.51 24.54
C LEU A 141 16.54 16.01 25.90
N LYS A 142 17.46 15.69 26.82
CA LYS A 142 17.13 15.26 28.19
C LYS A 142 16.34 16.32 28.95
N LYS A 143 16.71 17.60 28.83
CA LYS A 143 16.00 18.73 29.46
C LYS A 143 14.57 18.85 28.93
N TRP A 144 14.42 19.01 27.62
CA TRP A 144 13.13 19.36 27.00
C TRP A 144 12.11 18.22 27.04
N ILE A 145 12.56 16.96 26.97
CA ILE A 145 11.68 15.81 27.20
C ILE A 145 11.18 15.79 28.65
N ASN A 146 12.08 15.94 29.63
CA ASN A 146 11.68 15.92 31.04
C ASN A 146 10.75 17.06 31.42
N GLN A 147 10.95 18.23 30.82
CA GLN A 147 10.04 19.37 30.98
C GLN A 147 8.68 19.10 30.31
N LEU A 148 8.65 18.50 29.11
CA LEU A 148 7.41 18.11 28.43
C LEU A 148 6.61 17.08 29.24
N THR A 149 7.29 16.12 29.86
CA THR A 149 6.69 15.11 30.76
C THR A 149 5.98 15.75 31.95
N ARG A 150 6.43 16.92 32.42
CA ARG A 150 5.92 17.63 33.60
C ARG A 150 5.12 18.89 33.28
N ALA A 151 4.95 19.22 32.00
CA ALA A 151 4.28 20.44 31.58
C ALA A 151 2.79 20.41 31.96
N GLU A 152 2.26 21.54 32.43
CA GLU A 152 0.82 21.70 32.74
C GLU A 152 -0.02 21.71 31.45
N GLU A 153 0.48 22.38 30.41
CA GLU A 153 -0.14 22.40 29.08
C GLU A 153 0.84 22.03 27.98
N VAL A 154 0.40 21.16 27.07
CA VAL A 154 1.20 20.70 25.92
C VAL A 154 0.87 21.55 24.68
N THR A 155 1.79 22.44 24.32
CA THR A 155 1.68 23.34 23.16
C THR A 155 2.33 22.77 21.91
N PHE A 156 1.84 23.17 20.72
CA PHE A 156 2.41 22.75 19.43
C PHE A 156 3.88 23.13 19.26
N SER A 157 4.25 24.33 19.69
CA SER A 157 5.61 24.85 19.56
C SER A 157 6.59 24.04 20.42
N ALA A 158 6.19 23.65 21.64
CA ALA A 158 6.98 22.76 22.49
C ALA A 158 7.14 21.35 21.87
N LEU A 159 6.08 20.79 21.28
CA LEU A 159 6.14 19.52 20.56
C LEU A 159 7.10 19.60 19.36
N LYS A 160 7.05 20.70 18.60
CA LYS A 160 7.95 20.96 17.46
C LYS A 160 9.41 21.03 17.90
N LEU A 161 9.71 21.68 19.02
CA LEU A 161 11.07 21.75 19.57
C LEU A 161 11.60 20.36 19.93
N VAL A 162 10.83 19.59 20.70
CA VAL A 162 11.21 18.23 21.11
C VAL A 162 11.36 17.31 19.89
N ALA A 163 10.46 17.41 18.92
CA ALA A 163 10.53 16.67 17.66
C ALA A 163 11.81 16.97 16.87
N ALA A 164 12.17 18.25 16.72
CA ALA A 164 13.38 18.65 16.01
C ALA A 164 14.64 18.10 16.70
N THR A 165 14.69 18.12 18.04
CA THR A 165 15.81 17.51 18.78
C THR A 165 15.89 16.00 18.64
N LEU A 166 14.76 15.30 18.73
CA LEU A 166 14.70 13.84 18.56
C LEU A 166 15.20 13.44 17.17
N ASN A 167 14.74 14.13 16.12
CA ASN A 167 15.20 13.90 14.75
C ASN A 167 16.70 14.19 14.57
N CYS A 168 17.20 15.25 15.20
CA CYS A 168 18.63 15.56 15.17
C CYS A 168 19.47 14.46 15.82
N SER A 169 19.05 13.94 16.99
CA SER A 169 19.72 12.81 17.65
C SER A 169 19.58 11.49 16.89
N ALA A 170 18.44 11.26 16.24
CA ALA A 170 18.21 10.07 15.43
C ALA A 170 19.19 10.00 14.23
N VAL A 171 19.35 11.13 13.53
CA VAL A 171 20.30 11.29 12.41
C VAL A 171 21.73 11.13 12.90
N GLN A 172 22.03 11.69 14.08
CA GLN A 172 23.32 11.51 14.73
C GLN A 172 23.66 10.03 14.89
N TYR A 173 22.77 9.25 15.50
CA TYR A 173 22.96 7.81 15.72
C TYR A 173 23.05 7.01 14.42
N SER A 174 22.27 7.36 13.38
CA SER A 174 22.35 6.66 12.09
C SER A 174 23.68 6.91 11.36
N ILE A 175 24.22 8.13 11.42
CA ILE A 175 25.49 8.47 10.77
C ILE A 175 26.67 7.78 11.48
N PHE A 176 26.63 7.69 12.81
CA PHE A 176 27.66 7.00 13.60
C PHE A 176 27.84 5.53 13.20
N LEU A 177 26.77 4.82 12.83
CA LEU A 177 26.86 3.43 12.34
C LEU A 177 27.56 3.31 10.97
N GLY A 178 27.58 4.39 10.18
CA GLY A 178 28.09 4.40 8.82
C GLY A 178 29.60 4.67 8.68
N GLN A 179 30.28 5.09 9.75
CA GLN A 179 31.68 5.56 9.70
C GLN A 179 32.59 4.72 10.62
N PRO A 180 33.46 3.84 10.07
CA PRO A 180 34.40 3.09 10.89
C PRO A 180 35.52 4.00 11.41
N GLY A 181 35.61 4.17 12.74
CA GLY A 181 36.74 4.85 13.40
C GLY A 181 36.40 6.13 14.16
N LEU A 182 35.13 6.55 14.18
CA LEU A 182 34.70 7.69 14.99
C LEU A 182 34.17 7.23 16.35
N VAL A 183 34.65 7.89 17.42
CA VAL A 183 34.47 7.54 18.84
C VAL A 183 33.04 7.07 19.13
N SER A 184 32.92 5.88 19.73
CA SER A 184 31.65 5.26 20.08
C SER A 184 30.78 6.21 20.88
N VAL A 185 29.56 6.49 20.41
CA VAL A 185 28.49 6.85 21.34
C VAL A 185 28.47 5.77 22.41
N SER A 186 28.65 6.17 23.66
CA SER A 186 28.62 5.21 24.74
C SER A 186 27.22 4.64 24.79
N LEU A 187 27.06 3.31 24.72
CA LEU A 187 25.76 2.67 24.93
C LEU A 187 25.11 3.14 26.25
N LEU A 188 25.92 3.51 27.24
CA LEU A 188 25.50 4.13 28.50
C LEU A 188 24.79 5.47 28.31
N GLU A 189 25.18 6.30 27.34
CA GLU A 189 24.50 7.58 27.07
C GLU A 189 23.10 7.35 26.47
N ILE A 190 22.97 6.35 25.59
CA ILE A 190 21.68 5.95 25.03
C ILE A 190 20.79 5.36 26.13
N GLU A 191 21.32 4.47 26.97
CA GLU A 191 20.60 3.89 28.10
C GLU A 191 20.19 4.96 29.13
N ASP A 192 21.07 5.92 29.47
CA ASP A 192 20.71 7.03 30.35
C ASP A 192 19.58 7.87 29.77
N LEU A 193 19.63 8.20 28.47
CA LEU A 193 18.57 8.96 27.82
C LEU A 193 17.23 8.20 27.80
N MET A 194 17.28 6.91 27.50
CA MET A 194 16.09 6.06 27.48
C MET A 194 15.45 5.95 28.87
N ASN A 195 16.26 5.73 29.91
CA ASN A 195 15.78 5.60 31.29
C ASN A 195 15.34 6.93 31.91
N CYS A 196 16.12 8.00 31.72
CA CYS A 196 15.91 9.26 32.40
C CYS A 196 14.96 10.22 31.67
N ALA A 197 14.65 10.01 30.39
CA ALA A 197 13.81 10.92 29.60
C ALA A 197 12.69 10.19 28.86
N ILE A 198 13.01 9.21 28.00
CA ILE A 198 12.02 8.58 27.12
C ILE A 198 11.02 7.72 27.89
N LEU A 199 11.49 6.82 28.76
CA LEU A 199 10.61 5.95 29.55
C LEU A 199 9.65 6.76 30.46
N PRO A 200 10.11 7.80 31.19
CA PRO A 200 9.22 8.70 31.93
C PRO A 200 8.18 9.38 31.03
N LEU A 201 8.56 9.82 29.83
CA LEU A 201 7.62 10.43 28.89
C LEU A 201 6.55 9.43 28.47
N LEU A 202 6.93 8.23 28.02
CA LEU A 202 6.00 7.20 27.55
C LEU A 202 4.95 6.82 28.61
N ASN A 203 5.36 6.79 29.88
CA ASN A 203 4.47 6.45 31.00
C ASN A 203 3.61 7.63 31.51
N SER A 204 3.83 8.85 31.01
CA SER A 204 3.18 10.06 31.50
C SER A 204 1.73 10.23 31.02
N SER A 205 0.94 11.00 31.78
CA SER A 205 -0.39 11.45 31.36
C SER A 205 -0.33 12.34 30.11
N ASN A 206 0.72 13.16 29.99
CA ASN A 206 0.92 14.05 28.84
C ASN A 206 1.11 13.25 27.56
N PHE A 207 1.83 12.14 27.60
CA PHE A 207 1.99 11.27 26.44
C PHE A 207 0.66 10.61 26.02
N LYS A 208 -0.15 10.15 26.98
CA LYS A 208 -1.52 9.66 26.68
C LYS A 208 -2.37 10.74 26.01
N LEU A 209 -2.30 11.98 26.49
CA LEU A 209 -2.98 13.12 25.87
C LEU A 209 -2.49 13.39 24.45
N ILE A 210 -1.17 13.35 24.21
CA ILE A 210 -0.57 13.49 22.88
C ILE A 210 -1.09 12.41 21.94
N CYS A 211 -1.07 11.14 22.35
CA CYS A 211 -1.57 10.01 21.55
C CYS A 211 -3.08 10.12 21.25
N SER A 212 -3.89 10.65 22.18
CA SER A 212 -5.33 10.83 21.96
C SER A 212 -5.67 11.77 20.79
N ARG A 213 -4.75 12.70 20.44
CA ARG A 213 -4.91 13.68 19.35
C ARG A 213 -4.52 13.13 17.98
N VAL A 214 -3.96 11.93 17.88
CA VAL A 214 -3.45 11.36 16.61
C VAL A 214 -4.58 11.20 15.60
N LYS A 215 -5.68 10.58 16.02
CA LYS A 215 -6.85 10.33 15.17
C LYS A 215 -7.43 11.61 14.57
N SER A 216 -7.60 12.66 15.37
CA SER A 216 -8.14 13.94 14.90
C SER A 216 -7.17 14.71 13.99
N SER A 217 -5.89 14.39 14.05
CA SER A 217 -4.81 15.06 13.30
C SER A 217 -4.38 14.27 12.05
N SER A 218 -4.98 13.11 11.81
CA SER A 218 -4.68 12.22 10.69
C SER A 218 -5.14 12.82 9.37
N CYS A 219 -4.25 12.83 8.37
CA CYS A 219 -4.60 13.18 7.00
C CYS A 219 -5.16 11.97 6.26
N LEU A 220 -4.65 10.77 6.57
CA LEU A 220 -5.08 9.51 5.95
C LEU A 220 -6.54 9.14 6.29
N LEU A 221 -6.99 9.39 7.52
CA LEU A 221 -8.38 9.18 7.96
C LEU A 221 -9.30 10.37 7.65
N SER A 222 -8.75 11.50 7.20
CA SER A 222 -9.55 12.69 6.94
C SER A 222 -10.37 12.54 5.67
N MET A 223 -11.68 12.70 5.78
CA MET A 223 -12.58 12.78 4.62
C MET A 223 -12.71 14.20 4.04
N LYS A 224 -11.85 15.12 4.49
CA LYS A 224 -11.88 16.53 4.08
C LYS A 224 -11.26 16.68 2.68
N ARG A 225 -11.98 17.37 1.79
CA ARG A 225 -11.51 17.64 0.42
C ARG A 225 -10.33 18.61 0.45
N SER A 226 -9.28 18.30 -0.31
CA SER A 226 -8.10 19.17 -0.48
C SER A 226 -8.48 20.52 -1.12
N GLY A 227 -7.84 21.60 -0.67
CA GLY A 227 -7.99 22.93 -1.26
C GLY A 227 -7.27 23.11 -2.61
N LYS A 228 -6.49 22.11 -3.07
CA LYS A 228 -5.76 22.15 -4.35
C LYS A 228 -6.65 22.53 -5.53
N ASP A 229 -7.89 22.03 -5.55
CA ASP A 229 -8.85 22.30 -6.62
C ASP A 229 -9.23 23.79 -6.78
N ARG A 230 -9.00 24.60 -5.75
CA ARG A 230 -9.24 26.05 -5.77
C ARG A 230 -8.01 26.81 -6.28
N ASP A 231 -6.82 26.24 -6.07
CA ASP A 231 -5.59 26.98 -6.27
C ASP A 231 -5.31 27.15 -7.77
N PRO A 232 -4.91 28.35 -8.20
CA PRO A 232 -4.51 28.55 -9.58
C PRO A 232 -3.26 27.71 -9.87
N GLN A 233 -3.17 27.15 -11.08
CA GLN A 233 -2.00 26.35 -11.50
C GLN A 233 -0.66 27.12 -11.36
N SER A 234 -0.70 28.46 -11.41
CA SER A 234 0.46 29.33 -11.24
C SER A 234 0.93 29.50 -9.78
N LEU A 235 0.10 29.19 -8.79
CA LEU A 235 0.43 29.33 -7.37
C LEU A 235 -0.19 28.18 -6.55
N PRO A 236 0.31 26.94 -6.71
CA PRO A 236 -0.22 25.78 -6.00
C PRO A 236 0.04 25.90 -4.49
N SER A 237 -0.97 25.71 -3.63
CA SER A 237 -0.78 25.74 -2.16
C SER A 237 -0.30 24.41 -1.56
N LEU A 238 0.11 23.45 -2.41
CA LEU A 238 0.38 22.04 -2.04
C LEU A 238 -0.76 21.34 -1.27
N GLY A 239 -1.95 21.95 -1.20
CA GLY A 239 -3.08 21.44 -0.42
C GLY A 239 -2.99 21.73 1.07
N ALA A 240 -2.27 22.77 1.49
CA ALA A 240 -2.12 23.13 2.90
C ALA A 240 -3.45 23.51 3.55
N LEU A 241 -4.38 24.05 2.77
CA LEU A 241 -5.72 24.40 3.21
C LEU A 241 -6.74 23.36 2.74
N VAL A 242 -7.74 23.12 3.58
CA VAL A 242 -8.92 22.33 3.23
C VAL A 242 -9.83 23.16 2.30
N TRP A 243 -10.62 22.48 1.48
CA TRP A 243 -11.66 23.10 0.66
C TRP A 243 -12.55 24.05 1.49
N GLY A 244 -12.71 25.29 1.02
CA GLY A 244 -13.38 26.37 1.76
C GLY A 244 -12.44 27.33 2.50
N GLY A 245 -11.14 27.01 2.61
CA GLY A 245 -10.07 27.96 2.95
C GLY A 245 -10.00 28.44 4.40
N ARG A 246 -10.84 27.92 5.30
CA ARG A 246 -10.86 28.33 6.72
C ARG A 246 -10.02 27.44 7.63
N GLU A 247 -9.80 26.20 7.22
CA GLU A 247 -9.10 25.20 8.03
C GLU A 247 -7.84 24.73 7.30
N VAL A 248 -6.78 24.51 8.08
CA VAL A 248 -5.54 23.87 7.61
C VAL A 248 -5.69 22.35 7.60
N MET A 249 -4.82 21.69 6.84
CA MET A 249 -4.75 20.23 6.82
C MET A 249 -4.47 19.68 8.24
N PRO A 250 -5.09 18.56 8.66
CA PRO A 250 -5.01 18.08 10.05
C PRO A 250 -3.60 17.91 10.61
N SER A 251 -2.63 17.49 9.78
CA SER A 251 -1.25 17.27 10.22
C SER A 251 -0.48 18.54 10.58
N ILE A 252 -0.85 19.69 10.01
CA ILE A 252 -0.27 21.00 10.31
C ILE A 252 -1.14 21.83 11.28
N SER A 253 -2.20 21.24 11.81
CA SER A 253 -3.02 21.89 12.83
C SER A 253 -2.22 22.15 14.11
N PRO A 254 -2.53 23.22 14.86
CA PRO A 254 -1.85 23.50 16.14
C PRO A 254 -2.14 22.46 17.23
N THR A 255 -3.02 21.48 16.97
CA THR A 255 -3.30 20.36 17.87
C THR A 255 -2.56 19.09 17.48
N SER A 256 -1.85 19.09 16.35
CA SER A 256 -1.24 17.90 15.75
C SER A 256 -0.04 17.39 16.56
N PRO A 257 -0.07 16.11 17.00
CA PRO A 257 1.07 15.46 17.64
C PRO A 257 2.02 14.78 16.64
N LEU A 258 1.68 14.76 15.34
CA LEU A 258 2.32 13.86 14.37
C LEU A 258 3.82 14.10 14.22
N ALA A 259 4.28 15.36 14.25
CA ALA A 259 5.70 15.66 14.16
C ALA A 259 6.50 15.06 15.33
N LEU A 260 5.96 15.11 16.56
CA LEU A 260 6.61 14.50 17.71
C LEU A 260 6.62 12.97 17.60
N LEU A 261 5.49 12.36 17.23
CA LEU A 261 5.38 10.91 17.15
C LEU A 261 6.23 10.32 16.03
N GLN A 262 6.30 10.99 14.88
CA GLN A 262 7.23 10.66 13.81
C GLN A 262 8.67 10.73 14.31
N ALA A 263 9.06 11.83 14.96
CA ALA A 263 10.43 11.99 15.45
C ALA A 263 10.79 10.98 16.55
N LEU A 264 9.84 10.64 17.43
CA LEU A 264 10.02 9.62 18.46
C LEU A 264 10.18 8.23 17.85
N ALA A 265 9.33 7.85 16.88
CA ALA A 265 9.44 6.57 16.19
C ALA A 265 10.77 6.46 15.42
N HIS A 266 11.17 7.52 14.73
CA HIS A 266 12.44 7.59 14.03
C HIS A 266 13.63 7.47 14.99
N PHE A 267 13.61 8.20 16.10
CA PHE A 267 14.64 8.13 17.15
C PHE A 267 14.78 6.71 17.73
N LEU A 268 13.67 6.08 18.12
CA LEU A 268 13.68 4.71 18.63
C LEU A 268 14.20 3.73 17.58
N THR A 269 13.87 3.93 16.31
CA THR A 269 14.34 3.08 15.20
C THR A 269 15.86 3.20 15.03
N SER A 270 16.39 4.43 15.09
CA SER A 270 17.84 4.67 15.08
C SER A 270 18.52 4.04 16.28
N VAL A 271 17.94 4.11 17.49
CA VAL A 271 18.48 3.42 18.68
C VAL A 271 18.52 1.90 18.48
N CYS A 272 17.45 1.30 17.95
CA CYS A 272 17.42 -0.13 17.64
C CYS A 272 18.43 -0.55 16.56
N SER A 273 18.74 0.34 15.62
CA SER A 273 19.76 0.08 14.60
C SER A 273 21.18 0.03 15.20
N VAL A 274 21.41 0.75 16.31
CA VAL A 274 22.68 0.71 17.06
C VAL A 274 22.77 -0.55 17.92
N HIS A 275 21.69 -0.90 18.62
CA HIS A 275 21.65 -2.12 19.43
C HIS A 275 20.23 -2.72 19.46
N GLN A 276 20.09 -3.93 18.92
CA GLN A 276 18.81 -4.60 18.64
C GLN A 276 18.04 -5.10 19.89
N GLY A 277 18.42 -4.67 21.10
CA GLY A 277 17.81 -5.13 22.35
C GLY A 277 17.61 -4.07 23.44
N ILE A 278 17.92 -2.80 23.17
CA ILE A 278 17.77 -1.74 24.18
C ILE A 278 16.29 -1.42 24.35
N HIS A 279 15.79 -1.49 25.60
CA HIS A 279 14.46 -1.01 25.98
C HIS A 279 13.26 -1.57 25.18
N LEU A 280 13.32 -2.85 24.77
CA LEU A 280 12.25 -3.50 24.00
C LEU A 280 10.86 -3.39 24.64
N GLN A 281 10.78 -3.50 25.98
CA GLN A 281 9.52 -3.32 26.71
C GLN A 281 8.97 -1.88 26.63
N SER A 282 9.85 -0.88 26.60
CA SER A 282 9.45 0.53 26.46
C SER A 282 8.95 0.81 25.04
N ILE A 283 9.59 0.22 24.04
CA ILE A 283 9.14 0.30 22.64
C ILE A 283 7.80 -0.43 22.47
N GLN A 284 7.66 -1.59 23.07
CA GLN A 284 6.37 -2.29 23.12
C GLN A 284 5.30 -1.39 23.77
N HIS A 285 5.59 -0.74 24.91
CA HIS A 285 4.63 0.15 25.56
C HIS A 285 4.20 1.33 24.68
N PHE A 286 5.11 1.85 23.85
CA PHE A 286 4.77 2.85 22.84
C PHE A 286 3.79 2.30 21.79
N LEU A 287 4.05 1.12 21.25
CA LEU A 287 3.22 0.48 20.21
C LEU A 287 1.87 -0.02 20.75
N ASP A 288 1.82 -0.51 21.99
CA ASP A 288 0.63 -0.99 22.71
C ASP A 288 -0.23 0.13 23.30
N ASN A 289 0.07 1.40 23.00
CA ASN A 289 -0.74 2.51 23.47
C ASN A 289 -2.17 2.41 22.90
N PRO A 290 -3.22 2.45 23.73
CA PRO A 290 -4.60 2.19 23.28
C PRO A 290 -5.08 3.18 22.21
N HIS A 291 -4.65 4.44 22.26
CA HIS A 291 -5.02 5.43 21.25
C HIS A 291 -4.31 5.19 19.91
N ILE A 292 -3.06 4.70 19.94
CA ILE A 292 -2.32 4.31 18.73
C ILE A 292 -2.96 3.05 18.12
N LEU A 293 -3.30 2.06 18.93
CA LEU A 293 -3.99 0.84 18.48
C LEU A 293 -5.35 1.14 17.86
N GLU A 294 -6.17 2.01 18.48
CA GLU A 294 -7.45 2.45 17.90
C GLU A 294 -7.27 3.13 16.54
N TYR A 295 -6.25 4.00 16.45
CA TYR A 295 -5.89 4.70 15.22
C TYR A 295 -5.45 3.72 14.12
N ILE A 296 -4.56 2.76 14.41
CA ILE A 296 -4.10 1.74 13.46
C ILE A 296 -5.24 0.83 13.02
N ALA A 297 -6.14 0.44 13.93
CA ALA A 297 -7.32 -0.37 13.59
C ALA A 297 -8.27 0.38 12.63
N GLN A 298 -8.41 1.70 12.77
CA GLN A 298 -9.20 2.51 11.86
C GLN A 298 -8.55 2.69 10.49
N LEU A 299 -7.23 2.85 10.45
CA LEU A 299 -6.50 2.82 9.18
C LEU A 299 -6.85 1.53 8.43
N GLY A 300 -6.58 0.38 9.06
CA GLY A 300 -6.77 -0.95 8.47
C GLY A 300 -8.20 -1.30 8.02
N SER A 301 -9.23 -0.64 8.57
CA SER A 301 -10.64 -0.97 8.31
C SER A 301 -11.35 -0.01 7.35
N GLN A 302 -10.89 1.23 7.23
CA GLN A 302 -11.53 2.23 6.39
C GLN A 302 -10.86 2.34 5.02
N LYS A 303 -11.63 2.78 4.02
CA LYS A 303 -11.08 3.13 2.71
C LYS A 303 -10.34 4.46 2.83
N LEU A 304 -9.02 4.41 2.79
CA LEU A 304 -8.17 5.59 2.87
C LEU A 304 -8.23 6.40 1.56
N GLN A 305 -8.16 7.72 1.68
CA GLN A 305 -8.06 8.61 0.51
C GLN A 305 -6.65 8.48 -0.09
N ALA A 306 -6.59 8.14 -1.38
CA ALA A 306 -5.32 8.02 -2.09
C ALA A 306 -4.67 9.40 -2.28
N GLY A 307 -3.55 9.63 -1.58
CA GLY A 307 -2.36 10.34 -2.07
C GLY A 307 -2.39 11.83 -2.41
N ASP A 308 -3.53 12.49 -2.61
CA ASP A 308 -3.51 13.85 -3.18
C ASP A 308 -3.00 14.96 -2.23
N SER A 309 -2.71 14.65 -0.97
CA SER A 309 -2.20 15.62 0.00
C SER A 309 -0.69 15.44 0.23
N TRP A 310 0.09 16.49 0.00
CA TRP A 310 1.54 16.50 0.27
C TRP A 310 1.86 16.13 1.73
N PHE A 311 0.94 16.48 2.64
CA PHE A 311 1.11 16.41 4.08
C PHE A 311 0.88 15.02 4.70
N THR A 312 0.58 14.00 3.91
CA THR A 312 0.51 12.60 4.39
C THR A 312 1.89 12.02 4.69
N ARG A 313 2.97 12.62 4.18
CA ARG A 313 4.36 12.12 4.34
C ARG A 313 4.83 11.95 5.78
N VAL A 314 4.48 12.90 6.65
CA VAL A 314 4.84 12.82 8.07
C VAL A 314 4.19 11.60 8.72
N GLU A 315 2.96 11.32 8.31
CA GLU A 315 2.16 10.20 8.81
C GLU A 315 2.62 8.86 8.23
N THR A 316 2.92 8.80 6.93
CA THR A 316 3.46 7.58 6.28
C THR A 316 4.83 7.22 6.81
N ALA A 317 5.72 8.20 7.03
CA ALA A 317 7.04 7.99 7.65
C ALA A 317 6.91 7.49 9.09
N MET A 318 6.04 8.10 9.91
CA MET A 318 5.76 7.65 11.27
C MET A 318 5.32 6.19 11.31
N LEU A 319 4.34 5.83 10.47
CA LEU A 319 3.82 4.46 10.41
C LEU A 319 4.87 3.45 9.92
N ALA A 320 5.72 3.83 8.96
CA ALA A 320 6.82 3.00 8.49
C ALA A 320 7.85 2.73 9.59
N ASP A 321 8.23 3.75 10.36
CA ASP A 321 9.14 3.59 11.50
C ASP A 321 8.50 2.73 12.61
N MET A 322 7.21 2.88 12.88
CA MET A 322 6.49 2.00 13.81
C MET A 322 6.52 0.53 13.36
N LEU A 323 6.42 0.24 12.06
CA LEU A 323 6.54 -1.13 11.52
C LEU A 323 7.97 -1.68 11.69
N LYS A 324 9.00 -0.84 11.50
CA LYS A 324 10.40 -1.21 11.77
C LYS A 324 10.61 -1.54 13.25
N LEU A 325 10.07 -0.73 14.15
CA LEU A 325 10.11 -0.98 15.59
C LEU A 325 9.44 -2.30 15.96
N LEU A 326 8.24 -2.55 15.42
CA LEU A 326 7.52 -3.78 15.70
C LEU A 326 8.33 -5.01 15.27
N LYS A 327 8.95 -4.99 14.09
CA LYS A 327 9.85 -6.06 13.63
C LYS A 327 10.95 -6.41 14.66
N VAL A 328 11.52 -5.41 15.34
CA VAL A 328 12.56 -5.62 16.36
C VAL A 328 11.98 -6.18 17.67
N VAL A 329 10.74 -5.81 17.99
CA VAL A 329 10.04 -6.19 19.22
C VAL A 329 9.46 -7.61 19.16
N LEU A 330 8.99 -8.05 17.98
CA LEU A 330 8.30 -9.34 17.78
C LEU A 330 9.08 -10.57 18.28
N PRO A 331 10.39 -10.75 17.99
CA PRO A 331 11.11 -11.96 18.39
C PRO A 331 11.29 -12.09 19.92
N ALA A 332 11.19 -10.98 20.65
CA ALA A 332 11.54 -10.90 22.06
C ALA A 332 10.33 -10.70 22.99
N THR A 333 9.15 -10.42 22.44
CA THR A 333 7.95 -10.08 23.22
C THR A 333 6.70 -10.74 22.65
N ASN A 334 5.68 -10.96 23.49
CA ASN A 334 4.39 -11.48 23.05
C ASN A 334 3.45 -10.31 22.72
N PHE A 335 3.65 -9.70 21.55
CA PHE A 335 2.81 -8.61 21.05
C PHE A 335 1.48 -9.18 20.54
N GLN A 336 0.34 -8.70 21.05
CA GLN A 336 -0.98 -9.31 20.73
C GLN A 336 -1.65 -8.74 19.48
N HIS A 337 -1.22 -7.57 19.01
CA HIS A 337 -1.93 -6.78 17.99
C HIS A 337 -1.27 -6.80 16.61
N ILE A 338 -0.47 -7.84 16.31
CA ILE A 338 0.38 -7.93 15.10
C ILE A 338 -0.47 -7.79 13.83
N GLY A 339 -1.64 -8.41 13.79
CA GLY A 339 -2.55 -8.44 12.67
C GLY A 339 -3.11 -7.07 12.30
N LEU A 340 -3.25 -6.16 13.27
CA LEU A 340 -3.63 -4.76 13.02
C LEU A 340 -2.52 -4.03 12.28
N PHE A 341 -1.27 -4.18 12.71
CA PHE A 341 -0.10 -3.58 12.06
C PHE A 341 0.14 -4.16 10.67
N HIS A 342 -0.04 -5.47 10.48
CA HIS A 342 0.07 -6.09 9.17
C HIS A 342 -1.01 -5.57 8.21
N THR A 343 -2.26 -5.45 8.67
CA THR A 343 -3.36 -4.88 7.86
C THR A 343 -3.08 -3.41 7.50
N MET A 344 -2.59 -2.62 8.46
CA MET A 344 -2.18 -1.24 8.19
C MET A 344 -1.03 -1.16 7.18
N ALA A 345 -0.01 -2.03 7.29
CA ALA A 345 1.12 -2.08 6.35
C ALA A 345 0.66 -2.35 4.91
N LEU A 346 -0.26 -3.30 4.74
CA LEU A 346 -0.81 -3.67 3.43
C LEU A 346 -1.54 -2.50 2.72
N GLN A 347 -2.26 -1.67 3.47
CA GLN A 347 -2.86 -0.45 2.91
C GLN A 347 -1.83 0.66 2.69
N LEU A 348 -0.90 0.82 3.63
CA LEU A 348 0.08 1.90 3.60
C LEU A 348 0.89 1.87 2.30
N VAL A 349 1.28 0.69 1.82
CA VAL A 349 2.00 0.54 0.54
C VAL A 349 1.28 1.19 -0.64
N SER A 350 -0.06 1.12 -0.70
CA SER A 350 -0.85 1.72 -1.77
C SER A 350 -0.98 3.25 -1.67
N LEU A 351 -0.58 3.82 -0.54
CA LEU A 351 -0.65 5.27 -0.27
C LEU A 351 0.69 5.97 -0.39
N ILE A 352 1.80 5.21 -0.42
CA ILE A 352 3.14 5.77 -0.50
C ILE A 352 3.29 6.50 -1.83
N PRO A 353 3.72 7.77 -1.82
CA PRO A 353 3.91 8.50 -3.05
C PRO A 353 5.06 7.96 -3.92
N THR A 354 4.99 8.21 -5.22
CA THR A 354 5.96 7.71 -6.22
C THR A 354 7.41 8.11 -5.96
N ASP A 355 7.66 9.26 -5.32
CA ASP A 355 8.99 9.72 -4.95
C ASP A 355 9.56 9.04 -3.70
N GLU A 356 8.72 8.40 -2.88
CA GLU A 356 9.08 7.68 -1.66
C GLU A 356 9.05 6.15 -1.84
N LYS A 357 9.22 5.64 -3.07
CA LYS A 357 9.28 4.20 -3.36
C LYS A 357 10.27 3.40 -2.50
N PHE A 358 11.32 4.05 -1.98
CA PHE A 358 12.26 3.41 -1.05
C PHE A 358 11.57 2.98 0.24
N LEU A 359 10.62 3.78 0.75
CA LEU A 359 9.84 3.48 1.95
C LEU A 359 8.94 2.26 1.72
N ALA A 360 8.35 2.16 0.53
CA ALA A 360 7.54 0.99 0.17
C ALA A 360 8.38 -0.29 0.16
N LYS A 361 9.61 -0.24 -0.39
CA LYS A 361 10.56 -1.36 -0.37
C LYS A 361 10.87 -1.81 1.06
N GLU A 362 11.08 -0.87 1.98
CA GLU A 362 11.30 -1.18 3.39
C GLU A 362 10.08 -1.81 4.05
N ILE A 363 8.88 -1.26 3.84
CA ILE A 363 7.63 -1.79 4.41
C ILE A 363 7.35 -3.20 3.87
N PHE A 364 7.58 -3.43 2.58
CA PHE A 364 7.44 -4.76 2.00
C PHE A 364 8.34 -5.79 2.69
N ASN A 365 9.61 -5.45 2.86
CA ASN A 365 10.60 -6.34 3.47
C ASN A 365 10.42 -6.50 4.99
N HIS A 366 9.98 -5.46 5.70
CA HIS A 366 9.94 -5.45 7.16
C HIS A 366 8.61 -5.97 7.73
N ALA A 367 7.50 -5.74 7.03
CA ALA A 367 6.16 -6.07 7.52
C ALA A 367 5.37 -6.97 6.57
N VAL A 368 5.22 -6.60 5.29
CA VAL A 368 4.30 -7.31 4.37
C VAL A 368 4.77 -8.76 4.11
N PHE A 369 6.00 -8.94 3.66
CA PHE A 369 6.58 -10.26 3.40
C PHE A 369 7.41 -10.77 4.59
N ASN A 370 7.00 -10.42 5.81
CA ASN A 370 7.63 -10.92 7.03
C ASN A 370 6.74 -11.99 7.69
N PRO A 371 7.22 -13.25 7.82
CA PRO A 371 6.43 -14.33 8.41
C PRO A 371 6.00 -14.03 9.86
N ASP A 372 6.80 -13.26 10.62
CA ASP A 372 6.48 -12.91 12.01
C ASP A 372 5.18 -12.10 12.10
N PHE A 373 4.86 -11.30 11.07
CA PHE A 373 3.64 -10.49 11.01
C PHE A 373 2.36 -11.29 10.67
N ILE A 374 2.53 -12.56 10.29
CA ILE A 374 1.46 -13.48 9.90
C ILE A 374 1.24 -14.57 10.97
N SER A 375 2.12 -14.63 11.97
CA SER A 375 2.12 -15.62 13.06
C SER A 375 0.87 -15.65 13.93
N ASP A 376 0.07 -14.57 13.98
CA ASP A 376 -1.25 -14.53 14.64
C ASP A 376 -2.21 -15.63 14.16
N PHE A 377 -2.02 -16.12 12.94
CA PHE A 377 -2.81 -17.17 12.32
C PHE A 377 -2.07 -18.52 12.37
N SER A 378 -1.27 -18.74 13.42
CA SER A 378 -0.51 -19.98 13.63
C SER A 378 -1.36 -21.24 13.53
N ASP A 379 -2.66 -21.14 13.82
CA ASP A 379 -3.64 -22.16 13.51
C ASP A 379 -4.36 -21.85 12.17
N VAL A 380 -3.70 -22.23 11.07
CA VAL A 380 -4.24 -22.15 9.71
C VAL A 380 -5.60 -22.85 9.63
N ALA A 381 -5.81 -23.91 10.40
CA ALA A 381 -7.07 -24.64 10.49
C ALA A 381 -8.23 -23.78 11.03
N CYS A 382 -8.03 -23.07 12.16
CA CYS A 382 -9.05 -22.17 12.72
C CYS A 382 -9.38 -20.99 11.79
N SER A 383 -8.41 -20.53 11.01
CA SER A 383 -8.57 -19.45 10.04
C SER A 383 -9.47 -19.86 8.88
N LEU A 384 -9.29 -21.11 8.42
CA LEU A 384 -10.12 -21.71 7.39
C LEU A 384 -11.55 -21.96 7.90
N GLU A 385 -11.71 -22.38 9.15
CA GLU A 385 -13.02 -22.50 9.80
C GLU A 385 -13.74 -21.14 9.93
N ALA A 386 -13.01 -20.08 10.31
CA ALA A 386 -13.54 -18.71 10.43
C ALA A 386 -13.99 -18.12 9.07
N LEU A 387 -13.38 -18.55 7.97
CA LEU A 387 -13.76 -18.19 6.60
C LEU A 387 -15.05 -18.87 6.11
N LYS A 388 -15.77 -19.59 6.99
CA LYS A 388 -16.95 -20.41 6.67
C LYS A 388 -16.69 -21.35 5.49
N LEU A 389 -15.50 -21.95 5.45
CA LEU A 389 -15.16 -22.97 4.45
C LEU A 389 -16.07 -24.20 4.49
N ALA A 390 -16.91 -24.33 5.52
CA ALA A 390 -17.94 -25.36 5.67
C ALA A 390 -18.89 -25.48 4.47
N ASP A 391 -19.04 -24.43 3.65
CA ASP A 391 -19.88 -24.45 2.44
C ASP A 391 -19.19 -25.04 1.20
N LEU A 392 -17.89 -25.40 1.27
CA LEU A 392 -17.27 -26.19 0.20
C LEU A 392 -17.83 -27.61 0.21
N SER A 393 -18.38 -28.01 -0.92
CA SER A 393 -19.08 -29.28 -1.14
C SER A 393 -18.24 -30.54 -0.88
N SER A 394 -16.90 -30.44 -0.74
CA SER A 394 -16.05 -31.58 -0.43
C SER A 394 -15.00 -31.30 0.66
N LYS A 395 -14.90 -32.19 1.66
CA LYS A 395 -13.81 -32.20 2.66
C LYS A 395 -12.42 -32.32 2.02
N GLN A 396 -12.35 -32.83 0.79
CA GLN A 396 -11.11 -32.97 0.03
C GLN A 396 -10.57 -31.62 -0.45
N GLU A 397 -11.42 -30.70 -0.91
CA GLU A 397 -11.02 -29.34 -1.34
C GLU A 397 -10.52 -28.49 -0.18
N GLN A 398 -11.16 -28.57 1.00
CA GLN A 398 -10.66 -27.88 2.19
C GLN A 398 -9.24 -28.34 2.55
N SER A 399 -8.99 -29.65 2.47
CA SER A 399 -7.67 -30.23 2.77
C SER A 399 -6.60 -29.87 1.74
N SER A 400 -6.97 -29.62 0.47
CA SER A 400 -6.02 -29.20 -0.55
C SER A 400 -5.63 -27.73 -0.39
N ILE A 401 -6.60 -26.85 -0.11
CA ILE A 401 -6.34 -25.43 0.16
C ILE A 401 -5.45 -25.27 1.40
N HIS A 402 -5.70 -26.04 2.47
CA HIS A 402 -4.86 -26.04 3.67
C HIS A 402 -3.39 -26.36 3.34
N LYS A 403 -3.14 -27.45 2.61
CA LYS A 403 -1.79 -27.87 2.22
C LYS A 403 -1.10 -26.84 1.32
N LEU A 404 -1.83 -26.19 0.42
CA LEU A 404 -1.28 -25.13 -0.44
C LEU A 404 -0.91 -23.90 0.39
N LEU A 405 -1.78 -23.50 1.33
CA LEU A 405 -1.55 -22.37 2.20
C LEU A 405 -0.34 -22.59 3.12
N GLU A 406 -0.21 -23.75 3.76
CA GLU A 406 0.97 -24.11 4.58
C GLU A 406 2.27 -24.07 3.75
N LYS A 407 2.24 -24.59 2.52
CA LYS A 407 3.41 -24.52 1.63
C LYS A 407 3.75 -23.08 1.24
N ALA A 408 2.74 -22.24 1.02
CA ALA A 408 2.91 -20.84 0.65
C ALA A 408 3.47 -20.01 1.81
N THR A 409 2.97 -20.20 3.04
CA THR A 409 3.45 -19.46 4.22
C THR A 409 4.92 -19.76 4.52
N LEU A 410 5.38 -20.99 4.34
CA LEU A 410 6.80 -21.35 4.46
C LEU A 410 7.70 -20.64 3.42
N LYS A 411 7.16 -20.22 2.28
CA LYS A 411 7.90 -19.58 1.19
C LYS A 411 7.86 -18.06 1.22
N ILE A 412 7.19 -17.43 2.19
CA ILE A 412 7.01 -15.96 2.27
C ILE A 412 8.30 -15.15 1.98
N PRO A 413 9.48 -15.47 2.58
CA PRO A 413 10.70 -14.72 2.31
C PRO A 413 11.14 -14.75 0.83
N ASN A 414 10.88 -15.86 0.14
CA ASN A 414 11.21 -16.02 -1.28
C ASN A 414 10.21 -15.28 -2.18
N LEU A 415 8.95 -15.14 -1.74
CA LEU A 415 7.93 -14.41 -2.49
C LEU A 415 8.32 -12.94 -2.68
N TRP A 416 8.92 -12.32 -1.66
CA TRP A 416 9.41 -10.96 -1.73
C TRP A 416 10.38 -10.74 -2.90
N GLN A 417 11.32 -11.66 -3.12
CA GLN A 417 12.29 -11.54 -4.21
C GLN A 417 11.62 -11.44 -5.60
N CYS A 418 10.54 -12.21 -5.82
CA CYS A 418 9.76 -12.14 -7.06
C CYS A 418 9.04 -10.79 -7.22
N TYR A 419 8.46 -10.27 -6.14
CA TYR A 419 7.78 -8.96 -6.15
C TYR A 419 8.77 -7.81 -6.28
N GLN A 420 9.96 -7.90 -5.67
CA GLN A 420 10.97 -6.85 -5.72
C GLN A 420 11.42 -6.59 -7.17
N LEU A 421 11.64 -7.65 -7.95
CA LEU A 421 11.95 -7.59 -9.38
C LEU A 421 10.76 -7.05 -10.19
N SER A 422 9.57 -7.62 -9.99
CA SER A 422 8.36 -7.26 -10.75
C SER A 422 7.96 -5.79 -10.55
N LEU A 423 8.08 -5.29 -9.31
CA LEU A 423 7.75 -3.91 -8.94
C LEU A 423 8.90 -2.92 -9.21
N HIS A 424 10.04 -3.39 -9.74
CA HIS A 424 11.22 -2.58 -10.07
C HIS A 424 11.79 -1.86 -8.84
N LEU A 425 11.81 -2.54 -7.69
CA LEU A 425 12.28 -2.01 -6.41
C LEU A 425 13.77 -2.33 -6.13
N ASP A 426 14.43 -3.14 -6.96
CA ASP A 426 15.82 -3.56 -6.73
C ASP A 426 16.80 -2.39 -6.69
N SER A 427 16.71 -1.50 -7.68
CA SER A 427 17.57 -0.33 -7.85
C SER A 427 17.11 0.88 -7.05
N VAL A 428 15.93 0.80 -6.40
CA VAL A 428 15.42 1.88 -5.57
C VAL A 428 16.22 1.94 -4.28
N THR A 429 16.88 3.08 -4.08
CA THR A 429 17.61 3.44 -2.88
C THR A 429 17.06 4.75 -2.32
N GLU A 430 17.26 4.95 -1.03
CA GLU A 430 17.00 6.24 -0.40
C GLU A 430 17.81 7.33 -1.12
N ARG A 431 17.14 8.45 -1.42
CA ARG A 431 17.78 9.54 -2.16
C ARG A 431 18.85 10.18 -1.29
N CYS A 432 20.04 10.35 -1.88
CA CYS A 432 21.08 11.15 -1.26
C CYS A 432 20.62 12.62 -1.21
N PRO A 433 20.76 13.32 -0.07
CA PRO A 433 20.43 14.75 0.03
C PRO A 433 21.05 15.61 -1.08
N VAL A 434 22.29 15.27 -1.47
CA VAL A 434 23.06 15.98 -2.51
C VAL A 434 22.51 15.74 -3.93
N ASP A 435 21.70 14.70 -4.13
CA ASP A 435 21.08 14.36 -5.42
C ASP A 435 19.62 14.85 -5.51
N ILE A 436 19.12 15.58 -4.51
CA ILE A 436 17.77 16.16 -4.52
C ILE A 436 17.71 17.22 -5.62
N SER A 437 16.84 17.00 -6.61
CA SER A 437 16.57 17.95 -7.69
C SER A 437 15.33 18.83 -7.43
N SER A 438 14.49 18.47 -6.46
CA SER A 438 13.28 19.20 -6.04
C SER A 438 12.87 18.81 -4.62
N GLN A 439 12.51 19.79 -3.79
CA GLN A 439 11.96 19.59 -2.44
C GLN A 439 10.43 19.51 -2.42
N THR A 440 9.75 19.83 -3.53
CA THR A 440 8.27 19.96 -3.59
C THR A 440 7.62 18.84 -4.40
N ALA A 441 8.14 17.62 -4.29
CA ALA A 441 7.81 16.44 -5.12
C ALA A 441 8.32 16.55 -6.57
N GLY A 442 8.50 15.39 -7.20
CA GLY A 442 8.59 15.31 -8.68
C GLY A 442 7.24 15.62 -9.32
N LYS A 443 7.16 15.70 -10.65
CA LYS A 443 5.90 15.96 -11.39
C LYS A 443 4.73 15.04 -10.97
N ASN A 444 5.03 13.81 -10.58
CA ASN A 444 4.07 12.80 -10.11
C ASN A 444 4.27 12.45 -8.62
N GLY A 445 4.97 13.28 -7.85
CA GLY A 445 5.33 12.96 -6.48
C GLY A 445 4.16 13.01 -5.48
N CYS A 446 2.96 13.40 -5.89
CA CYS A 446 1.76 13.20 -5.06
C CYS A 446 0.94 11.98 -5.50
N GLU A 447 1.29 11.33 -6.61
CA GLU A 447 0.57 10.15 -7.08
C GLU A 447 1.07 8.91 -6.31
N PRO A 448 0.16 8.00 -5.92
CA PRO A 448 0.53 6.76 -5.24
C PRO A 448 1.46 5.93 -6.14
N ALA A 449 2.49 5.35 -5.54
CA ALA A 449 3.51 4.55 -6.23
C ALA A 449 2.93 3.25 -6.80
N PHE A 450 1.89 2.72 -6.16
CA PHE A 450 1.25 1.46 -6.49
C PHE A 450 -0.28 1.60 -6.44
N PRO A 451 -1.02 0.88 -7.28
CA PRO A 451 -2.47 0.81 -7.17
C PRO A 451 -2.87 -0.07 -5.97
N ASN A 452 -4.15 0.00 -5.57
CA ASN A 452 -4.67 -0.81 -4.47
C ASN A 452 -4.59 -2.33 -4.74
N ASP A 453 -4.64 -2.73 -6.00
CA ASP A 453 -4.51 -4.12 -6.46
C ASP A 453 -3.06 -4.50 -6.80
N TRP A 454 -2.08 -3.88 -6.12
CA TRP A 454 -0.65 -4.12 -6.34
C TRP A 454 -0.25 -5.60 -6.25
N ALA A 455 -0.97 -6.40 -5.46
CA ALA A 455 -0.74 -7.85 -5.33
C ALA A 455 -0.95 -8.61 -6.65
N TYR A 456 -1.68 -8.04 -7.61
CA TYR A 456 -1.88 -8.62 -8.94
C TYR A 456 -0.89 -8.09 -9.99
N LEU A 457 -0.05 -7.11 -9.66
CA LEU A 457 0.83 -6.45 -10.63
C LEU A 457 1.77 -7.41 -11.37
N PRO A 458 2.42 -8.41 -10.74
CA PRO A 458 3.29 -9.31 -11.50
C PRO A 458 2.54 -10.04 -12.62
N ILE A 459 1.31 -10.50 -12.36
CA ILE A 459 0.46 -11.17 -13.35
C ILE A 459 0.04 -10.18 -14.45
N LEU A 460 -0.35 -8.96 -14.07
CA LEU A 460 -0.76 -7.91 -15.01
C LEU A 460 0.39 -7.44 -15.90
N ILE A 461 1.60 -7.34 -15.36
CA ILE A 461 2.80 -6.97 -16.13
C ILE A 461 3.06 -8.02 -17.20
N LEU A 462 2.99 -9.32 -16.86
CA LEU A 462 3.15 -10.42 -17.81
C LEU A 462 2.05 -10.40 -18.88
N TYR A 463 0.79 -10.19 -18.48
CA TYR A 463 -0.33 -10.02 -19.42
C TYR A 463 -0.06 -8.88 -20.41
N ASN A 464 0.32 -7.70 -19.93
CA ASN A 464 0.60 -6.55 -20.79
C ASN A 464 1.82 -6.78 -21.70
N GLN A 465 2.84 -7.48 -21.22
CA GLN A 465 4.01 -7.86 -22.02
C GLN A 465 3.62 -8.79 -23.17
N ALA A 466 2.82 -9.82 -22.90
CA ALA A 466 2.29 -10.73 -23.91
C ALA A 466 1.50 -9.99 -25.01
N HIS A 467 0.69 -8.99 -24.62
CA HIS A 467 -0.07 -8.17 -25.57
C HIS A 467 0.81 -7.22 -26.39
N SER A 468 1.92 -6.77 -25.84
CA SER A 468 2.85 -5.84 -26.51
C SER A 468 3.80 -6.52 -27.49
N GLY A 469 3.79 -7.85 -27.60
CA GLY A 469 4.71 -8.63 -28.45
C GLY A 469 6.18 -8.60 -28.01
N LYS A 470 6.48 -8.01 -26.85
CA LYS A 470 7.80 -8.03 -26.21
C LYS A 470 7.94 -9.30 -25.36
N GLY A 471 7.92 -10.44 -26.03
CA GLY A 471 8.31 -11.69 -25.40
C GLY A 471 9.83 -11.79 -25.43
N ASP A 472 10.48 -11.73 -24.26
CA ASP A 472 11.65 -12.56 -24.01
C ASP A 472 12.15 -12.43 -22.56
N SER A 473 12.56 -13.60 -22.05
CA SER A 473 13.43 -13.86 -20.89
C SER A 473 12.83 -13.96 -19.47
N SER A 474 13.24 -15.06 -18.81
CA SER A 474 13.08 -15.46 -17.41
C SER A 474 11.82 -16.28 -17.03
N ASP A 475 11.90 -16.93 -15.87
CA ASP A 475 10.95 -17.89 -15.29
C ASP A 475 9.58 -17.25 -14.99
N ASN A 476 8.78 -17.05 -16.05
CA ASN A 476 7.43 -16.49 -15.96
C ASN A 476 6.51 -17.36 -15.10
N ALA A 477 6.68 -18.68 -15.16
CA ALA A 477 5.91 -19.63 -14.36
C ALA A 477 6.20 -19.44 -12.86
N GLY A 478 7.47 -19.36 -12.46
CA GLY A 478 7.87 -19.11 -11.07
C GLY A 478 7.31 -17.79 -10.51
N SER A 479 7.34 -16.72 -11.30
CA SER A 479 6.75 -15.41 -10.91
C SER A 479 5.23 -15.50 -10.70
N VAL A 480 4.51 -16.16 -11.62
CA VAL A 480 3.06 -16.38 -11.50
C VAL A 480 2.75 -17.24 -10.28
N VAL A 481 3.47 -18.34 -10.06
CA VAL A 481 3.28 -19.20 -8.87
C VAL A 481 3.48 -18.40 -7.58
N SER A 482 4.57 -17.62 -7.47
CA SER A 482 4.82 -16.76 -6.30
C SER A 482 3.71 -15.73 -6.08
N SER A 483 3.17 -15.18 -7.17
CA SER A 483 2.07 -14.21 -7.12
C SER A 483 0.78 -14.87 -6.63
N LEU A 484 0.42 -16.04 -7.17
CA LEU A 484 -0.76 -16.80 -6.76
C LEU A 484 -0.63 -17.32 -5.31
N GLN A 485 0.57 -17.70 -4.87
CA GLN A 485 0.85 -18.05 -3.48
C GLN A 485 0.60 -16.88 -2.54
N TRP A 486 1.10 -15.70 -2.89
CA TRP A 486 0.85 -14.49 -2.11
C TRP A 486 -0.64 -14.13 -2.06
N LEU A 487 -1.34 -14.20 -3.20
CA LEU A 487 -2.78 -13.95 -3.26
C LEU A 487 -3.57 -14.95 -2.41
N LEU A 488 -3.15 -16.22 -2.39
CA LEU A 488 -3.76 -17.24 -1.54
C LEU A 488 -3.59 -16.92 -0.05
N ILE A 489 -2.39 -16.50 0.36
CA ILE A 489 -2.12 -16.04 1.73
C ILE A 489 -3.03 -14.86 2.08
N MET A 490 -3.14 -13.88 1.19
CA MET A 490 -3.95 -12.68 1.42
C MET A 490 -5.45 -12.97 1.52
N GLU A 491 -5.99 -13.77 0.60
CA GLU A 491 -7.41 -14.16 0.61
C GLU A 491 -7.79 -15.00 1.85
N CYS A 492 -6.87 -15.85 2.31
CA CYS A 492 -7.12 -16.69 3.48
C CYS A 492 -6.88 -15.97 4.81
N LEU A 493 -5.76 -15.25 4.95
CA LEU A 493 -5.32 -14.70 6.23
C LEU A 493 -5.67 -13.22 6.42
N ARG A 494 -5.97 -12.48 5.35
CA ARG A 494 -6.36 -11.05 5.39
C ARG A 494 -7.56 -10.76 4.46
N PRO A 495 -8.69 -11.46 4.59
CA PRO A 495 -9.86 -11.30 3.71
C PRO A 495 -10.45 -9.88 3.74
N GLN A 496 -10.36 -9.19 4.88
CA GLN A 496 -10.82 -7.80 5.01
C GLN A 496 -10.07 -6.85 4.08
N MET A 497 -8.78 -7.10 3.85
CA MET A 497 -7.97 -6.34 2.90
C MET A 497 -8.43 -6.58 1.47
N MET A 498 -8.59 -7.86 1.11
CA MET A 498 -9.00 -8.25 -0.23
C MET A 498 -10.40 -7.76 -0.58
N ALA A 499 -11.27 -7.59 0.42
CA ALA A 499 -12.60 -7.00 0.26
C ALA A 499 -12.60 -5.53 -0.19
N THR A 500 -11.47 -4.81 -0.08
CA THR A 500 -11.33 -3.45 -0.63
C THR A 500 -11.34 -3.44 -2.17
N ILE A 501 -11.06 -4.58 -2.79
CA ILE A 501 -11.09 -4.82 -4.23
C ILE A 501 -12.33 -5.65 -4.55
N SER A 502 -13.14 -5.20 -5.53
CA SER A 502 -14.36 -5.93 -5.89
C SER A 502 -14.05 -7.37 -6.32
N VAL A 503 -14.99 -8.28 -6.06
CA VAL A 503 -14.85 -9.70 -6.44
C VAL A 503 -14.68 -9.82 -7.96
N THR A 504 -15.39 -9.00 -8.73
CA THR A 504 -15.26 -8.93 -10.19
C THR A 504 -13.86 -8.51 -10.62
N ALA A 505 -13.30 -7.45 -10.02
CA ALA A 505 -11.95 -6.99 -10.33
C ALA A 505 -10.94 -8.10 -10.04
N ARG A 506 -11.00 -8.73 -8.87
CA ARG A 506 -10.13 -9.86 -8.50
C ARG A 506 -10.23 -11.03 -9.48
N PHE A 507 -11.44 -11.41 -9.90
CA PHE A 507 -11.65 -12.43 -10.92
C PHE A 507 -11.05 -12.04 -12.28
N CYS A 508 -11.25 -10.80 -12.72
CA CYS A 508 -10.65 -10.32 -13.97
C CYS A 508 -9.13 -10.41 -13.90
N ARG A 509 -8.51 -9.96 -12.80
CA ARG A 509 -7.06 -10.04 -12.59
C ARG A 509 -6.53 -11.48 -12.56
N LEU A 510 -7.27 -12.44 -12.00
CA LEU A 510 -6.88 -13.85 -12.04
C LEU A 510 -7.03 -14.43 -13.45
N SER A 511 -8.09 -14.06 -14.18
CA SER A 511 -8.35 -14.56 -15.53
C SER A 511 -7.25 -14.16 -16.51
N THR A 512 -6.51 -13.07 -16.27
CA THR A 512 -5.39 -12.68 -17.14
C THR A 512 -4.24 -13.67 -17.11
N VAL A 513 -4.17 -14.62 -16.14
CA VAL A 513 -3.20 -15.72 -16.15
C VAL A 513 -3.32 -16.56 -17.42
N PHE A 514 -4.55 -16.81 -17.90
CA PHE A 514 -4.79 -17.56 -19.15
C PHE A 514 -4.34 -16.80 -20.40
N LEU A 515 -4.21 -15.48 -20.30
CA LEU A 515 -3.83 -14.58 -21.39
C LEU A 515 -2.37 -14.14 -21.32
N ALA A 516 -1.67 -14.43 -20.22
CA ALA A 516 -0.27 -14.05 -20.02
C ALA A 516 0.72 -15.00 -20.71
N GLY A 517 0.28 -16.21 -21.09
CA GLY A 517 1.08 -17.17 -21.83
C GLY A 517 0.21 -18.29 -22.39
N SER A 518 0.73 -19.01 -23.40
CA SER A 518 -0.02 -20.07 -24.11
C SER A 518 -0.23 -21.33 -23.27
N ASP A 519 0.64 -21.60 -22.30
CA ASP A 519 0.75 -22.85 -21.56
C ASP A 519 0.92 -22.65 -20.04
N LEU A 520 1.01 -21.42 -19.55
CA LEU A 520 1.22 -21.13 -18.11
C LEU A 520 0.18 -21.78 -17.20
N PHE A 521 -1.08 -21.87 -17.65
CA PHE A 521 -2.16 -22.47 -16.86
C PHE A 521 -2.10 -24.02 -16.83
N LEU A 522 -1.30 -24.64 -17.69
CA LEU A 522 -1.05 -26.08 -17.69
C LEU A 522 0.01 -26.49 -16.66
N GLU A 523 0.83 -25.53 -16.19
CA GLU A 523 1.81 -25.78 -15.14
C GLU A 523 1.06 -26.21 -13.86
N PRO A 524 1.36 -27.40 -13.30
CA PRO A 524 0.57 -27.95 -12.20
C PRO A 524 0.46 -26.99 -11.02
N GLU A 525 1.56 -26.36 -10.60
CA GLU A 525 1.53 -25.43 -9.47
C GLU A 525 0.64 -24.21 -9.76
N VAL A 526 0.68 -23.64 -10.97
CA VAL A 526 -0.22 -22.53 -11.36
C VAL A 526 -1.67 -22.99 -11.30
N HIS A 527 -1.97 -24.15 -11.89
CA HIS A 527 -3.31 -24.71 -11.96
C HIS A 527 -3.92 -24.94 -10.56
N HIS A 528 -3.18 -25.56 -9.63
CA HIS A 528 -3.67 -25.83 -8.28
C HIS A 528 -3.96 -24.54 -7.49
N HIS A 529 -3.09 -23.53 -7.56
CA HIS A 529 -3.31 -22.27 -6.84
C HIS A 529 -4.43 -21.44 -7.47
N LEU A 530 -4.52 -21.40 -8.80
CA LEU A 530 -5.57 -20.68 -9.52
C LEU A 530 -6.96 -21.30 -9.26
N SER A 531 -7.04 -22.64 -9.21
CA SER A 531 -8.24 -23.36 -8.80
C SER A 531 -8.65 -23.00 -7.37
N ALA A 532 -7.72 -23.07 -6.41
CA ALA A 532 -7.99 -22.71 -5.01
C ALA A 532 -8.51 -21.27 -4.87
N LEU A 533 -7.89 -20.31 -5.57
CA LEU A 533 -8.31 -18.91 -5.58
C LEU A 533 -9.70 -18.72 -6.21
N LEU A 534 -10.00 -19.42 -7.31
CA LEU A 534 -11.33 -19.39 -7.92
C LEU A 534 -12.41 -19.85 -6.94
N HIS A 535 -12.18 -20.97 -6.25
CA HIS A 535 -13.10 -21.49 -5.24
C HIS A 535 -13.32 -20.49 -4.09
N ILE A 536 -12.29 -19.75 -3.68
CA ILE A 536 -12.43 -18.69 -2.66
C ILE A 536 -13.32 -17.55 -3.18
N LEU A 537 -13.09 -17.06 -4.41
CA LEU A 537 -13.89 -15.96 -4.98
C LEU A 537 -15.36 -16.34 -5.18
N LEU A 538 -15.62 -17.59 -5.57
CA LEU A 538 -16.98 -18.10 -5.82
C LEU A 538 -17.86 -18.19 -4.56
N ARG A 539 -17.30 -18.09 -3.35
CA ARG A 539 -18.11 -17.94 -2.13
C ARG A 539 -18.96 -16.67 -2.15
N SER A 540 -18.44 -15.65 -2.82
CA SER A 540 -19.14 -14.39 -3.09
C SER A 540 -19.72 -14.35 -4.51
N ASN A 541 -20.14 -15.50 -5.07
CA ASN A 541 -20.69 -15.56 -6.43
C ASN A 541 -21.86 -14.59 -6.63
N SER A 542 -22.66 -14.34 -5.59
CA SER A 542 -23.76 -13.37 -5.63
C SER A 542 -23.30 -11.93 -5.88
N SER A 543 -22.05 -11.59 -5.56
CA SER A 543 -21.48 -10.24 -5.63
C SER A 543 -20.79 -9.89 -6.96
N PHE A 544 -20.67 -10.83 -7.91
CA PHE A 544 -20.10 -10.55 -9.24
C PHE A 544 -20.95 -9.54 -10.04
N ASP A 545 -20.35 -8.42 -10.42
CA ASP A 545 -20.93 -7.46 -11.35
C ASP A 545 -19.96 -7.21 -12.52
N PHE A 546 -20.19 -7.89 -13.64
CA PHE A 546 -19.38 -7.76 -14.86
C PHE A 546 -19.64 -6.46 -15.64
N ASN A 547 -20.59 -5.62 -15.19
CA ASN A 547 -20.80 -4.27 -15.74
C ASN A 547 -19.99 -3.20 -14.99
N GLU A 548 -19.31 -3.58 -13.89
CA GLU A 548 -18.45 -2.69 -13.12
C GLU A 548 -17.29 -2.15 -13.97
N LYS A 549 -16.98 -0.86 -13.82
CA LYS A 549 -15.79 -0.25 -14.42
C LYS A 549 -14.55 -0.59 -13.59
N ILE A 550 -13.76 -1.53 -14.09
CA ILE A 550 -12.53 -1.97 -13.43
C ILE A 550 -11.35 -1.12 -13.93
N PRO A 551 -10.56 -0.48 -13.04
CA PRO A 551 -9.38 0.30 -13.45
C PRO A 551 -8.42 -0.51 -14.31
N GLY A 552 -7.88 0.09 -15.37
CA GLY A 552 -6.95 -0.59 -16.28
C GLY A 552 -7.58 -1.63 -17.21
N LEU A 553 -8.92 -1.75 -17.23
CA LEU A 553 -9.67 -2.58 -18.18
C LEU A 553 -10.60 -1.68 -19.01
N THR A 554 -10.65 -1.88 -20.33
CA THR A 554 -11.58 -1.13 -21.21
C THR A 554 -13.02 -1.52 -20.95
N SER A 555 -13.29 -2.82 -21.01
CA SER A 555 -14.55 -3.44 -20.63
C SER A 555 -14.34 -4.91 -20.29
N PHE A 556 -15.20 -5.48 -19.45
CA PHE A 556 -15.17 -6.92 -19.23
C PHE A 556 -15.52 -7.71 -20.49
N TYR A 557 -16.36 -7.17 -21.38
CA TYR A 557 -16.73 -7.84 -22.62
C TYR A 557 -15.52 -8.07 -23.54
N ASP A 558 -14.61 -7.10 -23.65
CA ASP A 558 -13.37 -7.24 -24.44
C ASP A 558 -12.45 -8.30 -23.83
N LEU A 559 -12.28 -8.29 -22.50
CA LEU A 559 -11.50 -9.30 -21.79
C LEU A 559 -12.09 -10.69 -21.97
N TYR A 560 -13.41 -10.82 -21.85
CA TYR A 560 -14.11 -12.08 -22.02
C TYR A 560 -13.99 -12.62 -23.44
N THR A 561 -14.03 -11.74 -24.45
CA THR A 561 -13.77 -12.11 -25.85
C THR A 561 -12.38 -12.69 -26.02
N GLN A 562 -11.35 -12.03 -25.47
CA GLN A 562 -9.98 -12.57 -25.49
C GLN A 562 -9.87 -13.93 -24.79
N LEU A 563 -10.56 -14.12 -23.64
CA LEU A 563 -10.58 -15.41 -22.93
C LEU A 563 -11.22 -16.52 -23.76
N VAL A 564 -12.35 -16.23 -24.42
CA VAL A 564 -13.07 -17.21 -25.25
C VAL A 564 -12.23 -17.58 -26.48
N GLU A 565 -11.59 -16.61 -27.12
CA GLU A 565 -10.69 -16.85 -28.26
C GLU A 565 -9.45 -17.65 -27.85
N GLN A 566 -8.80 -17.27 -26.75
CA GLN A 566 -7.64 -17.99 -26.23
C GLN A 566 -8.00 -19.42 -25.83
N PHE A 567 -9.17 -19.63 -25.23
CA PHE A 567 -9.64 -20.97 -24.91
C PHE A 567 -9.84 -21.81 -26.17
N ALA A 568 -10.46 -21.24 -27.21
CA ALA A 568 -10.63 -21.92 -28.50
C ALA A 568 -9.28 -22.31 -29.13
N ALA A 569 -8.26 -21.46 -28.96
CA ALA A 569 -6.97 -21.63 -29.60
C ALA A 569 -6.06 -22.65 -28.89
N VAL A 570 -5.94 -22.58 -27.55
CA VAL A 570 -4.87 -23.29 -26.83
C VAL A 570 -5.31 -24.03 -25.56
N SER A 571 -6.60 -24.03 -25.19
CA SER A 571 -7.02 -24.65 -23.91
C SER A 571 -6.89 -26.17 -23.87
N TYR A 572 -6.93 -26.85 -25.03
CA TYR A 572 -7.13 -28.30 -25.13
C TYR A 572 -8.35 -28.84 -24.34
N GLY A 573 -9.32 -27.99 -24.00
CA GLY A 573 -10.45 -28.35 -23.15
C GLY A 573 -10.13 -28.45 -21.67
N ASP A 574 -9.14 -27.68 -21.20
CA ASP A 574 -8.80 -27.55 -19.78
C ASP A 574 -10.03 -27.22 -18.92
N GLU A 575 -10.20 -27.98 -17.84
CA GLU A 575 -11.39 -27.93 -17.00
C GLU A 575 -11.45 -26.61 -16.20
N LEU A 576 -10.32 -26.15 -15.66
CA LEU A 576 -10.25 -24.93 -14.88
C LEU A 576 -10.50 -23.69 -15.75
N PHE A 577 -9.88 -23.62 -16.93
CA PHE A 577 -10.14 -22.54 -17.88
C PHE A 577 -11.62 -22.56 -18.32
N GLY A 578 -12.19 -23.75 -18.52
CA GLY A 578 -13.63 -23.92 -18.75
C GLY A 578 -14.49 -23.33 -17.63
N HIS A 579 -14.14 -23.56 -16.36
CA HIS A 579 -14.85 -22.97 -15.23
C HIS A 579 -14.84 -21.43 -15.24
N PHE A 580 -13.70 -20.81 -15.57
CA PHE A 580 -13.63 -19.35 -15.73
C PHE A 580 -14.57 -18.84 -16.84
N LEU A 581 -14.70 -19.57 -17.95
CA LEU A 581 -15.60 -19.19 -19.03
C LEU A 581 -17.08 -19.38 -18.70
N LEU A 582 -17.42 -20.34 -17.84
CA LEU A 582 -18.81 -20.63 -17.48
C LEU A 582 -19.39 -19.57 -16.53
N ILE A 583 -18.59 -18.97 -15.64
CA ILE A 583 -19.10 -18.05 -14.61
C ILE A 583 -19.91 -16.87 -15.19
N PRO A 584 -19.45 -16.17 -16.25
CA PRO A 584 -20.23 -15.10 -16.88
C PRO A 584 -21.49 -15.57 -17.61
N LEU A 585 -21.67 -16.88 -17.84
CA LEU A 585 -22.82 -17.44 -18.56
C LEU A 585 -24.04 -17.70 -17.67
N GLN A 586 -23.93 -17.51 -16.35
CA GLN A 586 -25.08 -17.56 -15.44
C GLN A 586 -26.18 -16.56 -15.87
N GLN A 587 -27.45 -16.87 -15.55
CA GLN A 587 -28.60 -16.09 -16.01
C GLN A 587 -28.66 -14.68 -15.42
N ARG A 588 -28.07 -14.48 -14.24
CA ARG A 588 -27.93 -13.18 -13.56
C ARG A 588 -27.10 -12.14 -14.33
N HIS A 589 -26.23 -12.58 -15.24
CA HIS A 589 -25.32 -11.71 -15.97
C HIS A 589 -25.89 -11.31 -17.34
N SER A 590 -25.30 -10.28 -17.95
CA SER A 590 -25.73 -9.75 -19.24
C SER A 590 -25.84 -10.87 -20.29
N PRO A 591 -26.94 -10.91 -21.08
CA PRO A 591 -27.09 -11.90 -22.16
C PRO A 591 -26.03 -11.74 -23.24
N SER A 592 -25.33 -10.60 -23.32
CA SER A 592 -24.24 -10.38 -24.29
C SER A 592 -23.13 -11.42 -24.17
N TYR A 593 -22.79 -11.89 -22.96
CA TYR A 593 -21.76 -12.92 -22.77
C TYR A 593 -22.22 -14.28 -23.30
N ARG A 594 -23.50 -14.62 -23.07
CA ARG A 594 -24.12 -15.81 -23.67
C ARG A 594 -24.15 -15.70 -25.19
N LYS A 595 -24.49 -14.54 -25.75
CA LYS A 595 -24.52 -14.34 -27.21
C LYS A 595 -23.13 -14.51 -27.82
N LEU A 596 -22.10 -13.96 -27.20
CA LEU A 596 -20.72 -14.11 -27.65
C LEU A 596 -20.34 -15.59 -27.80
N VAL A 597 -20.61 -16.42 -26.79
CA VAL A 597 -20.26 -17.85 -26.82
C VAL A 597 -21.15 -18.66 -27.76
N TRP A 598 -22.47 -18.39 -27.77
CA TRP A 598 -23.43 -19.20 -28.51
C TRP A 598 -23.61 -18.81 -29.98
N SER A 599 -23.20 -17.60 -30.37
CA SER A 599 -23.33 -17.12 -31.75
C SER A 599 -21.97 -16.86 -32.40
N GLU A 600 -21.14 -16.00 -31.80
CA GLU A 600 -19.89 -15.54 -32.42
C GLU A 600 -18.78 -16.60 -32.32
N HIS A 601 -18.66 -17.27 -31.16
CA HIS A 601 -17.62 -18.26 -30.87
C HIS A 601 -18.18 -19.66 -30.60
N ALA A 602 -19.23 -20.07 -31.32
CA ALA A 602 -19.91 -21.36 -31.12
C ALA A 602 -18.97 -22.60 -31.21
N ALA A 603 -17.81 -22.47 -31.85
CA ALA A 603 -16.78 -23.52 -31.88
C ALA A 603 -16.31 -23.94 -30.46
N VAL A 604 -16.31 -23.02 -29.50
CA VAL A 604 -15.91 -23.25 -28.11
C VAL A 604 -16.84 -24.23 -27.39
N LEU A 605 -18.12 -24.27 -27.76
CA LEU A 605 -19.14 -25.11 -27.13
C LEU A 605 -18.73 -26.59 -27.13
N ARG A 606 -18.06 -27.08 -28.17
CA ARG A 606 -17.62 -28.48 -28.27
C ARG A 606 -16.47 -28.83 -27.33
N VAL A 607 -15.74 -27.83 -26.87
CA VAL A 607 -14.51 -27.97 -26.08
C VAL A 607 -14.78 -27.71 -24.58
N LEU A 608 -15.88 -27.04 -24.23
CA LEU A 608 -16.36 -26.88 -22.86
C LEU A 608 -17.00 -28.17 -22.32
N ARG A 609 -16.17 -29.05 -21.74
CA ARG A 609 -16.54 -30.40 -21.31
C ARG A 609 -16.96 -30.54 -19.84
N THR A 610 -17.03 -29.43 -19.10
CA THR A 610 -17.37 -29.42 -17.68
C THR A 610 -18.66 -30.18 -17.41
N ARG A 611 -18.61 -31.13 -16.46
CA ARG A 611 -19.77 -31.91 -16.05
C ARG A 611 -20.58 -31.18 -14.98
N PRO A 612 -21.90 -31.41 -14.88
CA PRO A 612 -22.74 -30.76 -13.88
C PRO A 612 -22.28 -31.02 -12.44
N GLU A 613 -21.69 -32.19 -12.17
CA GLU A 613 -21.18 -32.57 -10.84
C GLU A 613 -19.88 -31.85 -10.48
N GLN A 614 -19.19 -31.29 -11.48
CA GLN A 614 -17.92 -30.57 -11.33
C GLN A 614 -18.13 -29.04 -11.31
N LEU A 615 -19.35 -28.56 -11.50
CA LEU A 615 -19.63 -27.13 -11.50
C LEU A 615 -19.37 -26.51 -10.13
N ALA A 616 -18.52 -25.49 -10.12
CA ALA A 616 -18.25 -24.70 -8.92
C ALA A 616 -19.41 -23.78 -8.49
N VAL A 617 -20.46 -23.65 -9.31
CA VAL A 617 -21.68 -22.88 -9.03
C VAL A 617 -22.89 -23.78 -9.27
N PRO A 618 -23.95 -23.72 -8.43
CA PRO A 618 -25.16 -24.53 -8.63
C PRO A 618 -25.72 -24.40 -10.05
N ILE A 619 -26.08 -25.52 -10.67
CA ILE A 619 -26.61 -25.55 -12.04
C ILE A 619 -27.82 -24.62 -12.20
N GLN A 620 -28.61 -24.42 -11.13
CA GLN A 620 -29.76 -23.52 -11.11
C GLN A 620 -29.41 -22.09 -11.50
N ALA A 621 -28.20 -21.60 -11.22
CA ALA A 621 -27.77 -20.26 -11.61
C ALA A 621 -27.67 -20.07 -13.14
N TYR A 622 -27.62 -21.17 -13.90
CA TYR A 622 -27.62 -21.18 -15.37
C TYR A 622 -29.01 -21.43 -15.96
N LEU A 623 -29.93 -21.98 -15.16
CA LEU A 623 -31.29 -22.34 -15.57
C LEU A 623 -32.32 -21.27 -15.21
N GLU A 624 -32.10 -20.53 -14.12
CA GLU A 624 -33.05 -19.54 -13.60
C GLU A 624 -32.42 -18.15 -13.43
N PRO A 625 -33.12 -17.06 -13.81
CA PRO A 625 -34.41 -17.07 -14.51
C PRO A 625 -34.33 -17.65 -15.94
N CYS A 626 -35.46 -18.12 -16.45
CA CYS A 626 -35.55 -18.64 -17.82
C CYS A 626 -35.19 -17.56 -18.85
N GLU A 627 -34.49 -17.97 -19.92
CA GLU A 627 -34.03 -17.09 -20.99
C GLU A 627 -35.23 -16.51 -21.76
N THR A 628 -35.18 -15.20 -22.00
CA THR A 628 -36.24 -14.45 -22.68
C THR A 628 -35.77 -13.83 -23.99
N ASP A 629 -34.46 -13.79 -24.24
CA ASP A 629 -33.90 -13.24 -25.47
C ASP A 629 -34.17 -14.17 -26.67
N PRO A 630 -34.94 -13.72 -27.68
CA PRO A 630 -35.29 -14.55 -28.82
C PRO A 630 -34.09 -15.04 -29.63
N SER A 631 -33.05 -14.21 -29.75
CA SER A 631 -31.87 -14.55 -30.55
C SER A 631 -31.08 -15.68 -29.89
N LEU A 632 -30.93 -15.66 -28.56
CA LEU A 632 -30.30 -16.75 -27.81
C LEU A 632 -31.10 -18.05 -27.88
N LEU A 633 -32.42 -18.00 -27.73
CA LEU A 633 -33.27 -19.20 -27.85
C LEU A 633 -33.15 -19.86 -29.23
N ILE A 634 -33.05 -19.05 -30.29
CA ILE A 634 -32.79 -19.55 -31.65
C ILE A 634 -31.40 -20.19 -31.75
N CYS A 635 -30.36 -19.56 -31.17
CA CYS A 635 -29.01 -20.13 -31.11
C CYS A 635 -28.97 -21.46 -30.33
N TYR A 636 -29.67 -21.56 -29.19
CA TYR A 636 -29.78 -22.80 -28.40
C TYR A 636 -30.39 -23.93 -29.22
N LEU A 637 -31.55 -23.68 -29.85
CA LEU A 637 -32.18 -24.68 -30.71
C LEU A 637 -31.28 -25.04 -31.90
N HIS A 638 -30.60 -24.07 -32.51
CA HIS A 638 -29.68 -24.32 -33.62
C HIS A 638 -28.50 -25.22 -33.19
N GLY A 639 -27.86 -24.93 -32.05
CA GLY A 639 -26.76 -25.74 -31.52
C GLY A 639 -27.17 -27.17 -31.20
N LEU A 640 -28.38 -27.37 -30.65
CA LEU A 640 -28.98 -28.68 -30.42
C LEU A 640 -29.30 -29.41 -31.74
N ALA A 641 -29.94 -28.73 -32.69
CA ALA A 641 -30.41 -29.31 -33.95
C ALA A 641 -29.26 -29.73 -34.88
N THR A 642 -28.18 -28.93 -34.93
CA THR A 642 -26.96 -29.24 -35.70
C THR A 642 -26.07 -30.27 -35.00
N GLY A 643 -26.36 -30.59 -33.73
CA GLY A 643 -25.54 -31.47 -32.91
C GLY A 643 -24.17 -30.90 -32.58
N GLN A 644 -23.99 -29.58 -32.66
CA GLN A 644 -22.83 -28.87 -32.11
C GLN A 644 -22.79 -28.98 -30.58
N VAL A 645 -23.98 -28.98 -29.95
CA VAL A 645 -24.17 -29.15 -28.52
C VAL A 645 -24.78 -30.52 -28.25
N ARG A 646 -24.10 -31.33 -27.44
CA ARG A 646 -24.53 -32.69 -27.07
C ARG A 646 -24.20 -32.95 -25.62
N ASP A 647 -25.04 -33.73 -24.96
CA ASP A 647 -24.85 -34.14 -23.56
C ASP A 647 -23.47 -34.80 -23.33
N LEU A 648 -23.00 -35.62 -24.28
CA LEU A 648 -21.70 -36.30 -24.18
C LEU A 648 -20.48 -35.34 -24.18
N TRP A 649 -20.58 -34.18 -24.82
CA TRP A 649 -19.43 -33.30 -25.06
C TRP A 649 -19.46 -32.01 -24.25
N CYS A 650 -20.64 -31.45 -24.02
CA CYS A 650 -20.84 -30.22 -23.25
C CYS A 650 -22.12 -30.35 -22.41
N PRO A 651 -22.13 -31.25 -21.41
CA PRO A 651 -23.34 -31.63 -20.69
C PRO A 651 -24.03 -30.46 -19.99
N VAL A 652 -23.25 -29.53 -19.40
CA VAL A 652 -23.82 -28.33 -18.76
C VAL A 652 -24.56 -27.46 -19.77
N LEU A 653 -23.91 -27.09 -20.88
CA LEU A 653 -24.51 -26.22 -21.90
C LEU A 653 -25.63 -26.92 -22.68
N TYR A 654 -25.57 -28.24 -22.83
CA TYR A 654 -26.67 -29.05 -23.36
C TYR A 654 -27.90 -28.96 -22.46
N LYS A 655 -27.75 -29.17 -21.14
CA LYS A 655 -28.84 -29.03 -20.17
C LYS A 655 -29.43 -27.62 -20.19
N VAL A 656 -28.58 -26.58 -20.23
CA VAL A 656 -29.00 -25.17 -20.34
C VAL A 656 -29.84 -24.94 -21.59
N ALA A 657 -29.37 -25.34 -22.77
CA ALA A 657 -30.10 -25.15 -24.02
C ALA A 657 -31.43 -25.91 -24.05
N VAL A 658 -31.45 -27.17 -23.61
CA VAL A 658 -32.68 -27.97 -23.53
C VAL A 658 -33.68 -27.32 -22.59
N HIS A 659 -33.23 -26.91 -21.40
CA HIS A 659 -34.07 -26.26 -20.40
C HIS A 659 -34.73 -24.99 -20.94
N HIS A 660 -33.92 -24.04 -21.43
CA HIS A 660 -34.44 -22.73 -21.85
C HIS A 660 -35.37 -22.84 -23.04
N VAL A 661 -35.02 -23.66 -24.05
CA VAL A 661 -35.89 -23.86 -25.22
C VAL A 661 -37.20 -24.53 -24.82
N ALA A 662 -37.16 -25.60 -24.04
CA ALA A 662 -38.35 -26.37 -23.67
C ALA A 662 -39.26 -25.60 -22.70
N THR A 663 -38.68 -24.89 -21.73
CA THR A 663 -39.45 -24.07 -20.79
C THR A 663 -40.08 -22.87 -21.50
N PHE A 664 -39.35 -22.17 -22.38
CA PHE A 664 -39.88 -21.01 -23.11
C PHE A 664 -41.08 -21.36 -24.01
N ILE A 665 -41.03 -22.47 -24.76
CA ILE A 665 -42.17 -22.89 -25.59
C ILE A 665 -43.40 -23.26 -24.77
N THR A 666 -43.20 -23.71 -23.53
CA THR A 666 -44.28 -24.16 -22.64
C THR A 666 -44.89 -23.01 -21.86
N GLU A 667 -44.06 -22.09 -21.35
CA GLU A 667 -44.50 -20.96 -20.52
C GLU A 667 -44.97 -19.77 -21.37
N GLN A 668 -44.44 -19.60 -22.58
CA GLN A 668 -44.79 -18.49 -23.49
C GLN A 668 -45.34 -18.95 -24.86
N PRO A 669 -46.32 -19.87 -24.93
CA PRO A 669 -46.76 -20.53 -26.17
C PRO A 669 -47.40 -19.58 -27.19
N CYS A 670 -47.91 -18.43 -26.74
CA CYS A 670 -48.58 -17.45 -27.60
C CYS A 670 -47.60 -16.49 -28.30
N THR A 671 -46.31 -16.51 -27.95
CA THR A 671 -45.31 -15.64 -28.60
C THR A 671 -44.95 -16.15 -29.99
N SER A 672 -44.69 -15.23 -30.93
CA SER A 672 -44.28 -15.59 -32.30
C SER A 672 -42.99 -16.43 -32.31
N VAL A 673 -42.06 -16.13 -31.39
CA VAL A 673 -40.80 -16.86 -31.22
C VAL A 673 -41.06 -18.28 -30.74
N ALA A 674 -41.93 -18.49 -29.74
CA ALA A 674 -42.27 -19.84 -29.28
C ALA A 674 -42.94 -20.68 -30.37
N GLN A 675 -43.84 -20.07 -31.17
CA GLN A 675 -44.45 -20.76 -32.31
C GLN A 675 -43.42 -21.16 -33.36
N GLN A 676 -42.47 -20.28 -33.68
CA GLN A 676 -41.37 -20.57 -34.60
C GLN A 676 -40.45 -21.68 -34.07
N LEU A 677 -40.07 -21.63 -32.79
CA LEU A 677 -39.25 -22.66 -32.15
C LEU A 677 -39.98 -24.01 -32.16
N ASN A 678 -41.25 -24.05 -31.77
CA ASN A 678 -42.04 -25.27 -31.77
C ASN A 678 -42.19 -25.86 -33.19
N ALA A 679 -42.47 -25.03 -34.20
CA ALA A 679 -42.51 -25.48 -35.59
C ALA A 679 -41.19 -26.11 -36.05
N ARG A 680 -40.05 -25.50 -35.69
CA ARG A 680 -38.71 -26.05 -35.98
C ARG A 680 -38.44 -27.34 -35.22
N ILE A 681 -38.87 -27.46 -33.96
CA ILE A 681 -38.75 -28.68 -33.16
C ILE A 681 -39.54 -29.83 -33.78
N GLN A 682 -40.76 -29.56 -34.29
CA GLN A 682 -41.57 -30.57 -34.98
C GLN A 682 -40.92 -31.09 -36.26
N GLN A 683 -40.11 -30.26 -36.92
CA GLN A 683 -39.38 -30.58 -38.15
C GLN A 683 -38.01 -31.25 -37.90
N LEU A 684 -37.59 -31.44 -36.63
CA LEU A 684 -36.33 -32.11 -36.33
C LEU A 684 -36.34 -33.57 -36.80
N GLY A 685 -35.31 -33.94 -37.56
CA GLY A 685 -35.07 -35.35 -37.94
C GLY A 685 -34.71 -36.24 -36.75
N ASN A 686 -34.13 -35.65 -35.68
CA ASN A 686 -33.77 -36.36 -34.47
C ASN A 686 -35.00 -36.51 -33.54
N LYS A 687 -35.68 -37.65 -33.64
CA LYS A 687 -36.88 -37.97 -32.83
C LYS A 687 -36.63 -38.02 -31.33
N GLN A 688 -35.42 -38.39 -30.90
CA GLN A 688 -35.07 -38.42 -29.48
C GLN A 688 -35.00 -37.01 -28.91
N LEU A 689 -34.29 -36.09 -29.58
CA LEU A 689 -34.19 -34.69 -29.17
C LEU A 689 -35.57 -33.99 -29.21
N GLN A 690 -36.37 -34.28 -30.24
CA GLN A 690 -37.75 -33.78 -30.35
C GLN A 690 -38.58 -34.18 -29.12
N ASN A 691 -38.53 -35.46 -28.72
CA ASN A 691 -39.27 -35.95 -27.57
C ASN A 691 -38.80 -35.26 -26.27
N ILE A 692 -37.48 -35.17 -26.05
CA ILE A 692 -36.89 -34.51 -24.88
C ILE A 692 -37.43 -33.08 -24.72
N LEU A 693 -37.40 -32.27 -25.79
CA LEU A 693 -37.83 -30.87 -25.73
C LEU A 693 -39.34 -30.72 -25.47
N LEU A 694 -40.17 -31.64 -25.97
CA LEU A 694 -41.63 -31.57 -25.79
C LEU A 694 -42.10 -32.13 -24.44
N THR A 695 -41.37 -33.07 -23.82
CA THR A 695 -41.76 -33.69 -22.55
C THR A 695 -41.06 -33.09 -21.34
N TYR A 696 -40.06 -32.23 -21.53
CA TYR A 696 -39.19 -31.69 -20.47
C TYR A 696 -39.97 -31.10 -19.28
N SER A 697 -40.98 -30.26 -19.55
CA SER A 697 -41.74 -29.56 -18.50
C SER A 697 -42.59 -30.49 -17.64
N ASN A 698 -42.98 -31.66 -18.17
CA ASN A 698 -43.67 -32.68 -17.38
C ASN A 698 -42.71 -33.43 -16.47
N GLN A 699 -41.46 -33.63 -16.89
CA GLN A 699 -40.41 -34.27 -16.10
C GLN A 699 -39.92 -33.37 -14.95
N LYS A 700 -39.71 -32.06 -15.20
CA LYS A 700 -39.35 -31.09 -14.16
C LYS A 700 -40.38 -31.05 -13.01
N LYS A 701 -41.68 -31.04 -13.35
CA LYS A 701 -42.78 -31.08 -12.36
C LYS A 701 -42.86 -32.37 -11.53
N LEU A 702 -42.27 -33.47 -12.01
CA LEU A 702 -42.17 -34.75 -11.31
C LEU A 702 -40.93 -34.80 -10.41
N GLU A 703 -39.86 -34.08 -10.73
CA GLU A 703 -38.64 -33.97 -9.93
C GLU A 703 -38.75 -32.93 -8.79
N ASP A 704 -39.59 -31.90 -8.96
CA ASP A 704 -39.85 -30.86 -7.93
C ASP A 704 -40.93 -31.28 -6.90
N ARG A 705 -41.55 -32.46 -7.04
CA ARG A 705 -42.53 -33.05 -6.11
C ARG A 705 -41.91 -34.17 -5.30
#